data_AF-A0A2N9NV23-F1
#
_entry.id   AF-A0A2N9NV23-F1
#
_cell.length_a   1.000
_cell.length_b   1.000
_cell.length_c   1.000
_cell.angle_alpha   90.00
_cell.angle_beta   90.00
_cell.angle_gamma   90.00
#
_symmetry.space_group_name_H-M   'P 1'
#
loop_
_entity.id
_entity.type
_entity.pdbx_description
1 polymer ?
#
loop_
_entity_poly.entity_id
_entity_poly.type
_entity_poly.pdbx_seq_one_letter_code
_entity_poly.pdbx_strand_id
1 'polypeptide(L)'
;MNYPQPSRRDSSRQRVATIPRIPKRECSIKPASSLIRMLWAAALVLPVFAGQAGVSFTSLHSFQVPTNGANPYAGLVQGRDGNFYGTTYGGGTNNAGTVFKISTNGLLTPLCFFTGGNDGANPMAGLVQGRDGNLYGTTGGGGTNDTGTVFKISTNGALSSLYSFTGGDDGATPYAGLVQGSDGGLYGTTSEGGTNGNGTVFSITTNGTLTTLYAFGTVTDANGDLLDGANPYAGLVQGSDGNLYGTTENGGTNGWGTVFNISTNGTLTTLYAFGMVTDAYGNPVDGANPISGLAQGKDGDFYGTTEYGGNTNGYGTVFKISTNGTLTTLYTFGTLVDAYGNPLDGANPSAGLVQASDGYLYGTIGYGGTDGSGAVFKISTNGALTTLYSFTGGEDGADPYAGLVQGTDGYFYGTTEYGGANNWGAVFKINTNGVLTSLYSFPAANDGANPSAGLVQGRDGNLYGTTEYSGPRGYGTVFKITTQGALTSLCAFGYPDGGAPEGGLVQGRDGYFYGTTEYSGTYNWGTVFRVSLNGELTSLYSFMGTNDGAYPHAGLVQGNDGNLYGTTPSDIVSIEGLPTIVGAGGVFKISTNGVLLNLHSFTGGSDGGFPEAGLAQGRDGNLYGTTGGGGTGDNGTVFKISTNGVLTSLYSFSGGNDGRFPYAALVQSSDANLYGTTFDGGTNGYGTVFKISTNGAFTSLYSFTGGNDGANPSAALAQVSDGDLYGTTYAGGTNNWGTVFKISTNGALTSLYSFRGGNDGGLPEAGLVQASDDNLYGTTYHGGQGEAGTVFRLTLVIEVGPPAPAFQGETLANRSLSLTWSTEAGEKYQLQYNTNLGSTNWSNLGGPVMAVGAALSATDSITNGPRRFYRVVLVP
;
A
#
# COMPACT_ATOMS: atom_id res chain seq x y z
N MET A 1 78.13 37.09 -29.88
CA MET A 1 78.47 35.73 -29.42
C MET A 1 77.48 34.74 -30.05
N ASN A 2 78.00 33.60 -30.50
CA ASN A 2 77.38 32.28 -30.74
C ASN A 2 75.86 32.18 -31.07
N TYR A 3 75.59 31.94 -32.36
CA TYR A 3 74.94 30.73 -32.95
C TYR A 3 74.73 29.48 -32.06
N PRO A 4 73.90 28.46 -32.46
CA PRO A 4 73.23 28.27 -33.78
C PRO A 4 71.74 27.86 -33.78
N GLN A 5 71.17 27.78 -34.99
CA GLN A 5 69.87 27.17 -35.35
C GLN A 5 69.91 25.63 -35.35
N PRO A 6 68.74 24.96 -35.15
CA PRO A 6 67.92 24.37 -36.24
C PRO A 6 66.56 25.13 -36.42
N SER A 7 65.55 24.76 -37.23
CA SER A 7 65.22 23.54 -38.00
C SER A 7 64.43 23.87 -39.31
N ARG A 8 63.95 22.88 -40.09
CA ARG A 8 63.33 23.07 -41.43
C ARG A 8 62.32 21.99 -41.93
N ARG A 9 61.18 22.48 -42.47
CA ARG A 9 60.55 22.15 -43.80
C ARG A 9 59.91 20.75 -44.03
N ASP A 10 59.06 20.53 -45.06
CA ASP A 10 58.67 21.39 -46.21
C ASP A 10 57.18 21.28 -46.66
N SER A 11 56.82 22.14 -47.63
CA SER A 11 55.68 22.22 -48.58
C SER A 11 54.63 21.07 -48.65
N SER A 12 53.35 21.34 -48.96
CA SER A 12 52.97 21.88 -50.29
C SER A 12 51.54 22.49 -50.43
N ARG A 13 51.24 22.97 -51.65
CA ARG A 13 50.12 23.86 -52.11
C ARG A 13 48.83 23.03 -52.39
N GLN A 14 47.62 23.56 -52.65
CA GLN A 14 47.09 24.84 -53.19
C GLN A 14 45.76 25.21 -52.45
N ARG A 15 45.35 26.47 -52.22
CA ARG A 15 44.50 27.37 -53.09
C ARG A 15 43.38 26.65 -53.88
N VAL A 16 42.13 27.13 -53.96
CA VAL A 16 41.56 28.50 -53.74
C VAL A 16 40.28 28.48 -52.83
N ALA A 17 39.50 29.57 -52.72
CA ALA A 17 38.35 29.73 -51.80
C ALA A 17 37.36 30.87 -52.22
N THR A 18 36.64 31.46 -51.24
CA THR A 18 35.82 32.71 -51.21
C THR A 18 34.38 32.77 -51.78
N ILE A 19 33.39 32.73 -50.86
CA ILE A 19 32.24 33.67 -50.56
C ILE A 19 32.23 35.08 -51.26
N PRO A 20 31.11 35.90 -51.32
CA PRO A 20 29.85 35.90 -50.51
C PRO A 20 28.47 36.37 -51.14
N ARG A 21 27.35 36.16 -50.38
CA ARG A 21 26.14 37.04 -50.08
C ARG A 21 25.07 37.54 -51.12
N ILE A 22 23.76 37.27 -50.78
CA ILE A 22 22.55 38.17 -50.71
C ILE A 22 21.90 38.64 -52.07
N PRO A 23 20.53 38.82 -52.25
CA PRO A 23 19.48 39.39 -51.35
C PRO A 23 18.04 38.74 -51.32
N LYS A 24 17.08 39.44 -50.67
CA LYS A 24 15.64 39.12 -50.41
C LYS A 24 14.68 39.37 -51.61
N ARG A 25 13.47 38.75 -51.60
CA ARG A 25 12.14 39.43 -51.53
C ARG A 25 10.93 38.46 -51.44
N GLU A 26 9.70 38.99 -51.42
CA GLU A 26 8.46 38.36 -50.93
C GLU A 26 7.40 38.04 -52.02
N CYS A 27 6.35 37.31 -51.62
CA CYS A 27 4.91 37.51 -51.95
C CYS A 27 4.20 36.68 -53.06
N SER A 28 2.93 36.34 -52.75
CA SER A 28 1.74 36.33 -53.64
C SER A 28 1.28 35.09 -54.47
N ILE A 29 0.30 34.36 -53.89
CA ILE A 29 -1.01 33.93 -54.49
C ILE A 29 -1.07 32.69 -55.46
N LYS A 30 -2.24 32.02 -55.37
CA LYS A 30 -2.79 30.80 -56.05
C LYS A 30 -3.09 31.03 -57.57
N PRO A 31 -3.49 30.04 -58.44
CA PRO A 31 -4.27 28.82 -58.12
C PRO A 31 -4.18 27.53 -59.01
N ALA A 32 -4.83 26.47 -58.49
CA ALA A 32 -5.68 25.45 -59.15
C ALA A 32 -5.23 24.46 -60.27
N SER A 33 -5.70 23.20 -60.08
CA SER A 33 -6.24 22.23 -61.05
C SER A 33 -5.37 21.17 -61.78
N SER A 34 -5.50 19.92 -61.31
CA SER A 34 -5.92 18.71 -62.06
C SER A 34 -5.17 18.23 -63.33
N LEU A 35 -4.53 17.04 -63.28
CA LEU A 35 -5.11 15.79 -63.84
C LEU A 35 -4.29 14.48 -63.56
N ILE A 36 -4.92 13.54 -62.85
CA ILE A 36 -4.93 12.05 -62.95
C ILE A 36 -3.73 11.28 -63.57
N ARG A 37 -3.12 10.36 -62.77
CA ARG A 37 -2.84 8.90 -63.04
C ARG A 37 -1.80 8.37 -61.99
N MET A 38 -1.73 7.08 -61.57
CA MET A 38 -2.67 5.95 -61.58
C MET A 38 -2.09 4.74 -60.79
N LEU A 39 -2.74 4.31 -59.68
CA LEU A 39 -2.37 3.14 -58.83
C LEU A 39 -0.98 3.24 -58.15
N TRP A 40 -0.66 2.52 -57.06
CA TRP A 40 -1.21 1.29 -56.46
C TRP A 40 -1.95 1.51 -55.12
N ALA A 41 -2.75 0.50 -54.73
CA ALA A 41 -3.31 0.38 -53.39
C ALA A 41 -2.45 -0.57 -52.54
N ALA A 42 -2.16 -0.18 -51.30
CA ALA A 42 -1.73 -1.08 -50.24
C ALA A 42 -2.83 -1.04 -49.16
N ALA A 43 -3.46 -2.18 -48.88
CA ALA A 43 -4.46 -2.28 -47.83
C ALA A 43 -3.73 -2.30 -46.48
N LEU A 44 -3.77 -1.18 -45.75
CA LEU A 44 -3.26 -1.13 -44.39
C LEU A 44 -4.24 -1.84 -43.46
N VAL A 45 -4.03 -3.14 -43.27
CA VAL A 45 -4.70 -3.91 -42.22
C VAL A 45 -4.13 -3.43 -40.88
N LEU A 46 -4.76 -2.43 -40.30
CA LEU A 46 -4.56 -2.10 -38.89
C LEU A 46 -5.10 -3.29 -38.08
N PRO A 47 -4.33 -3.86 -37.13
CA PRO A 47 -4.90 -4.77 -36.16
C PRO A 47 -5.91 -3.98 -35.31
N VAL A 48 -7.10 -4.55 -35.12
CA VAL A 48 -8.04 -4.06 -34.11
C VAL A 48 -7.43 -4.44 -32.76
N PHE A 49 -6.88 -3.45 -32.05
CA PHE A 49 -6.53 -3.62 -30.65
C PHE A 49 -7.84 -3.76 -29.86
N ALA A 50 -7.97 -4.84 -29.10
CA ALA A 50 -9.00 -4.91 -28.07
C ALA A 50 -8.65 -3.90 -26.97
N GLY A 51 -9.63 -3.13 -26.50
CA GLY A 51 -9.45 -2.09 -25.49
C GLY A 51 -8.84 -2.66 -24.20
N GLN A 52 -7.76 -2.03 -23.75
CA GLN A 52 -7.01 -2.41 -22.57
C GLN A 52 -7.19 -1.30 -21.52
N ALA A 53 -7.89 -1.57 -20.42
CA ALA A 53 -7.99 -0.60 -19.32
C ALA A 53 -6.57 -0.22 -18.83
N GLY A 54 -6.20 1.06 -19.03
CA GLY A 54 -4.83 1.52 -19.25
C GLY A 54 -4.14 2.26 -18.09
N VAL A 55 -3.15 3.12 -18.42
CA VAL A 55 -2.23 3.85 -17.50
C VAL A 55 -1.92 5.28 -17.99
N SER A 56 -1.60 6.23 -17.11
CA SER A 56 -1.31 7.64 -17.48
C SER A 56 -0.50 8.45 -16.48
N PHE A 57 0.82 8.49 -16.52
CA PHE A 57 1.56 9.53 -15.79
C PHE A 57 1.21 11.00 -16.24
N THR A 58 1.75 12.06 -15.59
CA THR A 58 1.52 13.54 -15.78
C THR A 58 2.26 14.29 -14.64
N SER A 59 2.66 15.58 -14.70
CA SER A 59 2.92 16.37 -13.45
C SER A 59 2.92 17.95 -13.47
N LEU A 60 3.78 18.64 -12.65
CA LEU A 60 3.55 19.89 -11.84
C LEU A 60 4.88 20.60 -11.35
N HIS A 61 5.07 20.94 -10.04
CA HIS A 61 6.29 21.52 -9.37
C HIS A 61 6.45 21.19 -7.83
N SER A 62 7.68 21.02 -7.28
CA SER A 62 8.02 20.28 -6.01
C SER A 62 9.02 20.93 -4.96
N PHE A 63 9.96 20.14 -4.40
CA PHE A 63 10.59 19.98 -2.98
C PHE A 63 12.03 20.78 -3.20
N GLN A 64 12.88 21.20 -2.21
CA GLN A 64 14.38 21.38 -2.30
C GLN A 64 15.24 21.39 -0.97
N VAL A 65 15.98 20.31 -0.60
CA VAL A 65 17.14 20.12 0.37
C VAL A 65 18.07 21.33 0.68
N PRO A 66 18.93 21.33 1.73
CA PRO A 66 19.35 20.25 2.64
C PRO A 66 18.74 20.38 4.04
N THR A 67 17.55 19.81 4.24
CA THR A 67 16.78 20.07 5.46
C THR A 67 15.70 19.02 5.70
N ASN A 68 14.60 19.07 4.98
CA ASN A 68 13.37 18.34 5.24
C ASN A 68 13.32 16.85 4.88
N GLY A 69 14.16 16.05 5.58
CA GLY A 69 14.06 14.60 5.85
C GLY A 69 14.43 13.59 4.74
N ALA A 70 14.86 12.32 4.97
CA ALA A 70 15.59 11.38 4.05
C ALA A 70 15.48 9.75 3.83
N ASN A 71 14.44 8.89 4.13
CA ASN A 71 14.16 7.36 3.88
C ASN A 71 13.11 6.55 4.81
N PRO A 72 11.83 6.94 4.98
CA PRO A 72 10.62 6.26 5.59
C PRO A 72 9.93 4.86 5.28
N TYR A 73 8.70 4.59 5.86
CA TYR A 73 7.71 3.52 5.45
C TYR A 73 6.15 3.87 5.36
N ALA A 74 5.16 3.48 6.22
CA ALA A 74 3.78 3.07 5.76
C ALA A 74 2.49 3.98 5.43
N GLY A 75 1.24 3.42 5.52
CA GLY A 75 -0.04 3.77 4.76
C GLY A 75 -1.45 3.75 5.43
N LEU A 76 -2.51 4.46 4.94
CA LEU A 76 -3.53 5.01 5.87
C LEU A 76 -4.95 5.51 5.32
N VAL A 77 -6.08 5.72 6.10
CA VAL A 77 -7.49 6.09 5.62
C VAL A 77 -8.01 7.55 5.65
N GLN A 78 -9.07 7.87 4.87
CA GLN A 78 -10.04 9.00 4.97
C GLN A 78 -9.95 9.99 6.17
N GLY A 79 -10.22 11.27 5.91
CA GLY A 79 -10.47 12.35 6.86
C GLY A 79 -11.51 13.35 6.35
N ARG A 80 -11.85 14.37 7.16
CA ARG A 80 -13.17 15.02 7.10
C ARG A 80 -13.38 16.28 6.25
N ASP A 81 -12.41 16.78 5.50
CA ASP A 81 -12.65 17.91 4.59
C ASP A 81 -11.82 17.80 3.27
N GLY A 82 -11.20 16.64 3.00
CA GLY A 82 -10.40 16.34 1.81
C GLY A 82 -8.89 16.55 1.91
N ASN A 83 -8.34 16.63 3.14
CA ASN A 83 -6.89 16.57 3.39
C ASN A 83 -6.36 15.16 3.24
N PHE A 84 -5.13 14.91 3.67
CA PHE A 84 -4.51 13.59 3.85
C PHE A 84 -3.57 13.67 5.10
N TYR A 85 -2.81 12.69 5.63
CA TYR A 85 -1.91 12.87 6.84
C TYR A 85 -0.68 11.91 6.89
N GLY A 86 0.51 12.25 7.43
CA GLY A 86 1.80 11.49 7.41
C GLY A 86 2.93 11.97 8.36
N THR A 87 3.96 11.15 8.68
CA THR A 87 5.12 11.41 9.61
C THR A 87 6.43 10.81 9.07
N THR A 88 7.65 11.35 9.31
CA THR A 88 8.92 11.15 8.50
C THR A 88 10.13 10.43 9.11
N TYR A 89 10.96 9.60 8.41
CA TYR A 89 12.19 9.04 9.09
C TYR A 89 13.03 10.18 9.73
N GLY A 90 12.89 11.42 9.26
CA GLY A 90 13.35 12.67 9.86
C GLY A 90 13.65 13.94 9.04
N GLY A 91 14.90 14.48 9.07
CA GLY A 91 15.27 15.94 8.92
C GLY A 91 16.20 16.70 9.96
N GLY A 92 15.77 17.75 10.76
CA GLY A 92 16.08 18.31 12.17
C GLY A 92 17.49 18.46 12.74
N THR A 93 17.96 18.13 14.02
CA THR A 93 19.39 18.03 14.65
C THR A 93 19.74 16.66 15.29
N ASN A 94 20.69 15.81 14.75
CA ASN A 94 21.07 14.35 15.03
C ASN A 94 20.35 12.96 14.58
N ASN A 95 19.65 12.74 13.42
CA ASN A 95 18.66 11.66 12.89
C ASN A 95 17.04 11.81 12.79
N ALA A 96 16.11 12.09 13.76
CA ALA A 96 14.85 12.92 13.69
C ALA A 96 13.37 12.50 13.70
N GLY A 97 12.73 12.97 12.63
CA GLY A 97 11.29 13.16 12.49
C GLY A 97 10.68 14.45 12.08
N THR A 98 9.55 14.41 11.39
CA THR A 98 8.32 15.02 11.88
C THR A 98 7.08 14.29 11.34
N VAL A 99 6.30 14.95 10.51
CA VAL A 99 4.86 15.09 10.48
C VAL A 99 4.58 16.04 9.31
N PHE A 100 4.31 15.53 8.11
CA PHE A 100 4.19 16.36 6.89
C PHE A 100 3.05 17.40 7.00
N LYS A 101 2.79 18.02 5.87
CA LYS A 101 1.45 18.00 5.28
C LYS A 101 1.62 17.69 3.77
N ILE A 102 0.59 17.62 2.92
CA ILE A 102 0.58 17.95 1.45
C ILE A 102 -0.83 18.65 1.15
N SER A 103 -1.24 19.01 -0.08
CA SER A 103 -2.40 19.85 -0.44
C SER A 103 -3.17 19.36 -1.71
N THR A 104 -4.39 19.77 -2.08
CA THR A 104 -5.00 19.39 -3.38
C THR A 104 -4.72 20.40 -4.50
N ASN A 105 -4.09 21.53 -4.15
CA ASN A 105 -3.73 22.57 -5.12
C ASN A 105 -2.35 23.26 -5.01
N GLY A 106 -2.06 24.10 -3.99
CA GLY A 106 -1.01 25.13 -4.18
C GLY A 106 -0.25 25.78 -2.98
N LEU A 107 -0.04 25.14 -1.82
CA LEU A 107 0.84 25.70 -0.76
C LEU A 107 1.36 24.64 0.25
N LEU A 108 2.68 24.54 0.47
CA LEU A 108 3.32 23.73 1.53
C LEU A 108 3.38 24.43 2.90
N THR A 109 3.72 23.73 4.00
CA THR A 109 3.65 24.35 5.34
C THR A 109 4.68 23.77 6.30
N PRO A 110 5.66 24.57 6.79
CA PRO A 110 7.20 23.71 7.48
C PRO A 110 6.91 22.79 8.71
N LEU A 111 5.68 22.88 9.30
CA LEU A 111 4.85 22.20 10.35
C LEU A 111 4.99 22.18 11.94
N CYS A 112 6.13 22.16 12.69
CA CYS A 112 6.24 21.55 14.07
C CYS A 112 7.65 21.41 14.82
N PHE A 113 7.99 22.12 15.92
CA PHE A 113 9.40 22.13 16.48
C PHE A 113 9.70 21.21 17.70
N PHE A 114 10.57 20.18 17.58
CA PHE A 114 10.85 19.08 18.55
C PHE A 114 12.36 18.86 18.86
N THR A 115 12.70 17.76 19.57
CA THR A 115 14.01 17.49 20.19
C THR A 115 14.56 16.01 20.27
N GLY A 116 14.85 15.29 21.39
CA GLY A 116 15.27 13.84 21.52
C GLY A 116 15.10 13.29 22.96
N GLY A 117 13.96 12.71 23.33
CA GLY A 117 13.36 12.98 24.65
C GLY A 117 12.21 12.11 25.14
N ASN A 118 11.16 12.72 25.72
CA ASN A 118 9.94 12.01 26.17
C ASN A 118 8.93 11.83 25.01
N ASP A 119 9.32 12.18 23.78
CA ASP A 119 8.43 12.50 22.68
C ASP A 119 8.79 11.68 21.38
N GLY A 120 10.08 11.39 21.18
CA GLY A 120 10.76 10.25 20.53
C GLY A 120 10.82 10.03 19.03
N ALA A 121 11.40 8.90 18.65
CA ALA A 121 12.27 8.71 17.49
C ALA A 121 12.06 7.39 16.73
N ASN A 122 12.21 7.16 15.36
CA ASN A 122 12.24 6.00 14.35
C ASN A 122 11.06 5.00 13.84
N PRO A 123 9.89 5.34 13.23
CA PRO A 123 8.66 4.61 12.79
C PRO A 123 8.08 4.41 11.36
N MET A 124 8.03 3.17 10.90
CA MET A 124 7.42 2.62 9.67
C MET A 124 5.90 2.80 9.40
N ALA A 125 5.23 3.90 9.75
CA ALA A 125 3.81 3.88 10.17
C ALA A 125 2.59 3.86 9.17
N GLY A 126 1.64 2.89 9.30
CA GLY A 126 0.30 2.84 8.62
C GLY A 126 -0.99 3.11 9.51
N LEU A 127 -2.00 4.00 9.19
CA LEU A 127 -3.00 4.64 10.13
C LEU A 127 -4.46 5.16 9.64
N VAL A 128 -5.46 5.66 10.46
CA VAL A 128 -6.97 5.79 10.09
C VAL A 128 -7.84 6.99 10.60
N GLN A 129 -9.02 6.87 11.31
CA GLN A 129 -10.19 7.79 11.13
C GLN A 129 -11.29 8.04 12.23
N GLY A 130 -11.32 7.61 13.51
CA GLY A 130 -12.06 8.26 14.66
C GLY A 130 -13.61 8.35 14.74
N ARG A 131 -14.22 9.06 15.73
CA ARG A 131 -15.71 9.22 15.89
C ARG A 131 -16.47 10.55 15.46
N ASP A 132 -16.07 11.77 15.87
CA ASP A 132 -16.49 13.13 15.35
C ASP A 132 -15.51 14.40 15.17
N GLY A 133 -14.69 14.91 16.14
CA GLY A 133 -13.46 15.83 16.02
C GLY A 133 -11.89 15.43 16.14
N ASN A 134 -11.42 14.21 16.55
CA ASN A 134 -10.09 13.66 16.97
C ASN A 134 -9.56 12.58 16.01
N LEU A 135 -8.22 12.48 15.98
CA LEU A 135 -7.26 11.74 15.16
C LEU A 135 -6.09 11.24 16.12
N TYR A 136 -5.38 10.07 16.07
CA TYR A 136 -4.63 9.43 17.24
C TYR A 136 -3.09 8.89 17.10
N GLY A 137 -2.23 8.50 18.13
CA GLY A 137 -0.71 8.15 18.01
C GLY A 137 0.08 7.02 18.87
N THR A 138 1.25 6.38 18.45
CA THR A 138 2.30 5.44 19.15
C THR A 138 3.76 5.95 18.97
N THR A 139 4.88 5.50 19.55
CA THR A 139 6.33 5.87 19.37
C THR A 139 7.12 5.19 20.51
N GLY A 140 8.43 5.46 20.69
CA GLY A 140 9.25 5.41 21.89
C GLY A 140 10.70 4.92 21.82
N GLY A 141 11.54 5.42 20.93
CA GLY A 141 12.91 5.72 21.32
C GLY A 141 12.90 7.14 21.83
N GLY A 142 13.71 7.48 22.83
CA GLY A 142 13.44 8.60 23.74
C GLY A 142 13.53 8.34 25.26
N GLY A 143 12.46 8.07 26.03
CA GLY A 143 12.38 7.71 27.48
C GLY A 143 13.41 6.71 28.08
N THR A 144 13.09 5.67 28.86
CA THR A 144 14.05 4.91 29.77
C THR A 144 15.22 3.88 29.34
N ASN A 145 16.12 4.12 28.35
CA ASN A 145 17.10 3.21 27.62
C ASN A 145 16.75 2.37 26.31
N ASP A 146 15.71 2.67 25.49
CA ASP A 146 15.21 2.01 24.22
C ASP A 146 13.59 1.96 24.02
N THR A 147 12.66 1.68 24.99
CA THR A 147 11.15 2.10 25.08
C THR A 147 9.99 1.89 24.03
N GLY A 148 8.93 2.74 24.20
CA GLY A 148 7.58 2.84 23.56
C GLY A 148 6.71 3.99 24.16
N THR A 149 5.42 4.35 23.83
CA THR A 149 4.23 4.97 24.61
C THR A 149 3.02 5.20 23.65
N VAL A 150 2.12 6.22 23.80
CA VAL A 150 0.88 6.62 23.08
C VAL A 150 0.61 8.19 23.14
N PHE A 151 -0.11 8.94 22.23
CA PHE A 151 -0.20 10.48 22.21
C PHE A 151 -1.57 11.32 22.18
N LYS A 152 -1.60 12.67 21.91
CA LYS A 152 -2.77 13.62 21.69
C LYS A 152 -2.47 14.81 20.70
N ILE A 153 -3.34 15.82 20.42
CA ILE A 153 -3.14 17.27 20.03
C ILE A 153 -4.48 17.98 19.70
N SER A 154 -4.62 19.29 19.40
CA SER A 154 -5.82 19.90 18.73
C SER A 154 -6.05 19.45 17.25
N THR A 155 -6.67 20.18 16.30
CA THR A 155 -6.46 19.84 14.84
C THR A 155 -5.26 20.57 14.27
N ASN A 156 -4.83 21.63 14.96
CA ASN A 156 -3.74 22.60 14.77
C ASN A 156 -2.62 22.35 15.82
N GLY A 157 -1.31 22.52 15.49
CA GLY A 157 -0.15 22.10 16.35
C GLY A 157 -0.29 22.58 17.81
N ALA A 158 -0.42 21.71 18.83
CA ALA A 158 -0.82 22.07 20.23
C ALA A 158 -0.63 21.03 21.43
N LEU A 159 0.56 20.85 22.03
CA LEU A 159 1.08 19.57 22.61
C LEU A 159 1.02 19.38 24.20
N SER A 160 1.23 18.15 24.80
CA SER A 160 1.34 17.75 26.28
C SER A 160 1.09 16.22 26.68
N SER A 161 1.67 15.68 27.79
CA SER A 161 2.11 14.25 28.04
C SER A 161 1.19 13.12 28.66
N LEU A 162 1.17 11.84 28.16
CA LEU A 162 0.72 10.60 28.87
C LEU A 162 1.74 10.22 29.98
N TYR A 163 1.57 9.17 30.82
CA TYR A 163 2.56 8.90 31.92
C TYR A 163 2.96 7.29 32.20
N SER A 164 4.74 5.88 31.58
CA SER A 164 5.53 4.51 31.73
C SER A 164 5.33 3.05 31.13
N PHE A 165 5.96 2.64 29.95
CA PHE A 165 6.37 1.27 29.45
C PHE A 165 7.88 1.01 29.62
N THR A 166 8.33 -0.23 29.82
CA THR A 166 9.66 -0.42 30.46
C THR A 166 10.75 -1.36 29.87
N GLY A 167 10.60 -2.11 28.77
CA GLY A 167 11.45 -3.23 28.28
C GLY A 167 11.04 -4.67 28.69
N GLY A 168 9.82 -5.18 28.40
CA GLY A 168 9.41 -6.49 28.95
C GLY A 168 7.95 -6.93 28.87
N ASP A 169 7.41 -7.40 30.01
CA ASP A 169 6.08 -8.00 30.30
C ASP A 169 4.79 -7.36 29.69
N ASP A 170 4.88 -6.44 28.72
CA ASP A 170 3.86 -5.96 27.77
C ASP A 170 4.36 -5.10 26.59
N GLY A 171 5.63 -5.29 26.21
CA GLY A 171 6.22 -4.77 24.99
C GLY A 171 7.72 -4.80 24.97
N ALA A 172 8.26 -4.31 23.85
CA ALA A 172 9.55 -3.72 23.54
C ALA A 172 9.89 -3.35 22.10
N THR A 173 9.79 -2.05 21.73
CA THR A 173 9.92 -1.42 20.37
C THR A 173 8.64 -1.08 19.58
N PRO A 174 7.79 -0.09 19.88
CA PRO A 174 6.61 0.25 19.03
C PRO A 174 6.35 0.15 17.48
N TYR A 175 6.85 -0.77 16.65
CA TYR A 175 6.64 -0.83 15.18
C TYR A 175 5.18 -1.21 14.65
N ALA A 176 4.01 -0.53 14.81
CA ALA A 176 2.74 -0.87 14.07
C ALA A 176 1.44 -0.04 14.26
N GLY A 177 0.37 -0.41 13.54
CA GLY A 177 -0.91 0.29 13.51
C GLY A 177 -1.83 -0.04 14.67
N LEU A 178 -2.97 0.67 14.75
CA LEU A 178 -4.02 0.55 15.79
C LEU A 178 -5.43 0.55 15.18
N VAL A 179 -6.59 0.77 15.85
CA VAL A 179 -7.91 0.94 15.10
C VAL A 179 -9.22 1.53 15.58
N GLN A 180 -9.98 1.97 14.58
CA GLN A 180 -11.44 2.12 14.43
C GLN A 180 -12.33 1.08 15.16
N GLY A 181 -12.29 1.06 16.50
CA GLY A 181 -13.22 0.50 17.52
C GLY A 181 -14.78 0.62 17.42
N SER A 182 -15.57 0.53 18.54
CA SER A 182 -17.07 0.69 18.66
C SER A 182 -17.78 1.84 19.52
N ASP A 183 -17.33 2.40 20.69
CA ASP A 183 -17.68 3.80 21.20
C ASP A 183 -16.73 5.10 21.10
N GLY A 184 -15.42 5.06 20.77
CA GLY A 184 -14.47 6.07 20.21
C GLY A 184 -12.89 5.85 20.05
N GLY A 185 -12.24 4.66 19.88
CA GLY A 185 -10.78 4.31 20.09
C GLY A 185 -10.05 3.02 19.54
N LEU A 186 -8.69 3.01 19.55
CA LEU A 186 -7.57 2.31 18.81
C LEU A 186 -6.74 1.06 19.30
N TYR A 187 -7.01 -0.22 19.05
CA TYR A 187 -6.14 -1.34 19.55
C TYR A 187 -4.99 -1.70 18.60
N GLY A 188 -3.83 -2.23 19.07
CA GLY A 188 -2.44 -2.42 18.51
C GLY A 188 -1.83 -3.86 18.30
N THR A 189 -0.51 -4.02 17.95
CA THR A 189 0.41 -5.23 18.10
C THR A 189 1.84 -4.98 18.67
N THR A 190 2.36 -5.70 19.71
CA THR A 190 3.75 -5.51 20.24
C THR A 190 4.63 -6.78 20.55
N SER A 191 5.95 -6.67 20.87
CA SER A 191 6.99 -7.43 20.10
C SER A 191 8.57 -7.57 20.26
N GLU A 192 9.36 -6.92 21.11
CA GLU A 192 10.44 -7.53 21.90
C GLU A 192 10.02 -7.38 23.39
N GLY A 193 10.53 -8.09 24.38
CA GLY A 193 9.86 -8.28 25.71
C GLY A 193 8.92 -9.49 25.86
N GLY A 194 8.00 -9.46 26.83
CA GLY A 194 7.02 -10.52 27.14
C GLY A 194 7.59 -11.67 27.99
N THR A 195 6.76 -12.57 28.55
CA THR A 195 7.13 -13.43 29.70
C THR A 195 8.33 -14.37 29.46
N ASN A 196 8.52 -14.94 28.26
CA ASN A 196 9.79 -15.63 27.91
C ASN A 196 10.56 -14.89 26.82
N GLY A 197 10.19 -13.66 26.50
CA GLY A 197 10.73 -13.02 25.32
C GLY A 197 10.07 -13.47 24.02
N ASN A 198 8.72 -13.54 23.90
CA ASN A 198 8.02 -13.22 22.63
C ASN A 198 6.53 -12.73 22.76
N GLY A 199 6.17 -11.42 22.74
CA GLY A 199 4.87 -10.74 22.37
C GLY A 199 3.84 -10.53 23.50
N THR A 200 2.72 -9.74 23.48
CA THR A 200 1.62 -9.61 24.55
C THR A 200 0.19 -9.06 24.12
N VAL A 201 -0.86 -8.44 24.80
CA VAL A 201 -2.23 -8.25 24.11
C VAL A 201 -3.23 -6.99 24.14
N PHE A 202 -3.11 -5.91 23.31
CA PHE A 202 -3.73 -4.51 23.20
C PHE A 202 -5.25 -4.19 23.46
N SER A 203 -5.65 -3.12 24.21
CA SER A 203 -7.07 -2.58 24.39
C SER A 203 -7.24 -1.10 24.96
N ILE A 204 -8.37 -0.42 25.43
CA ILE A 204 -8.41 0.80 26.40
C ILE A 204 -9.62 1.78 26.65
N THR A 205 -9.31 3.11 26.71
CA THR A 205 -9.77 4.36 27.39
C THR A 205 -9.17 5.60 26.66
N THR A 206 -9.77 6.79 26.80
CA THR A 206 -9.38 8.06 26.12
C THR A 206 -8.51 8.96 26.98
N ASN A 207 -8.22 8.54 28.22
CA ASN A 207 -7.60 9.36 29.24
C ASN A 207 -6.56 8.59 30.09
N GLY A 208 -6.89 7.47 30.77
CA GLY A 208 -5.91 6.76 31.62
C GLY A 208 -6.17 5.27 31.89
N THR A 209 -5.15 4.61 32.44
CA THR A 209 -5.06 3.21 32.91
C THR A 209 -4.99 2.16 31.78
N LEU A 210 -3.77 1.72 31.31
CA LEU A 210 -3.51 0.53 30.41
C LEU A 210 -4.19 -0.73 31.02
N THR A 211 -4.08 -1.95 30.51
CA THR A 211 -4.65 -3.19 31.13
C THR A 211 -3.78 -4.33 30.68
N THR A 212 -4.26 -5.56 30.59
CA THR A 212 -3.54 -6.85 30.64
C THR A 212 -4.45 -7.87 29.98
N LEU A 213 -4.11 -8.53 28.86
CA LEU A 213 -5.07 -9.45 28.25
C LEU A 213 -4.53 -10.86 27.84
N TYR A 214 -3.25 -11.09 27.50
CA TYR A 214 -2.50 -12.40 27.55
C TYR A 214 -1.02 -12.28 27.07
N ALA A 215 -0.14 -13.27 27.18
CA ALA A 215 -0.31 -14.60 27.76
C ALA A 215 -0.47 -15.72 26.71
N PHE A 216 -0.36 -15.41 25.41
CA PHE A 216 0.10 -16.41 24.44
C PHE A 216 1.52 -16.93 24.80
N GLY A 217 2.18 -17.64 23.88
CA GLY A 217 3.57 -18.11 23.91
C GLY A 217 3.77 -19.30 24.87
N THR A 218 2.73 -19.55 25.63
CA THR A 218 2.70 -20.34 26.84
C THR A 218 2.30 -21.77 26.57
N VAL A 219 1.62 -22.01 25.45
CA VAL A 219 1.31 -23.33 24.92
C VAL A 219 2.55 -23.80 24.09
N THR A 220 2.56 -25.00 23.50
CA THR A 220 3.66 -25.53 22.64
C THR A 220 3.22 -26.86 22.04
N ASP A 221 3.80 -27.26 20.91
CA ASP A 221 3.69 -28.63 20.40
C ASP A 221 4.71 -29.57 21.09
N ALA A 222 4.64 -30.87 20.78
CA ALA A 222 5.49 -31.90 21.38
C ALA A 222 6.99 -31.82 21.00
N ASN A 223 7.37 -31.10 19.94
CA ASN A 223 8.75 -30.97 19.48
C ASN A 223 9.44 -29.72 20.06
N GLY A 224 8.76 -28.91 20.88
CA GLY A 224 9.26 -27.62 21.37
C GLY A 224 9.15 -26.51 20.33
N ASP A 225 8.90 -26.90 19.09
CA ASP A 225 8.12 -26.23 18.09
C ASP A 225 6.94 -25.49 18.79
N LEU A 226 7.15 -24.20 18.92
CA LEU A 226 6.45 -23.13 19.64
C LEU A 226 4.91 -22.99 19.39
N LEU A 227 4.10 -23.95 18.88
CA LEU A 227 2.67 -23.99 18.36
C LEU A 227 1.87 -22.84 17.64
N ASP A 228 1.77 -21.56 18.08
CA ASP A 228 0.91 -20.55 17.47
C ASP A 228 1.32 -19.04 17.29
N GLY A 229 2.55 -18.60 17.61
CA GLY A 229 3.08 -17.24 17.42
C GLY A 229 4.42 -16.89 18.16
N ALA A 230 5.16 -15.93 17.58
CA ALA A 230 6.37 -15.10 17.90
C ALA A 230 6.17 -13.89 16.95
N ASN A 231 7.17 -13.10 16.54
CA ASN A 231 7.34 -12.39 15.24
C ASN A 231 6.37 -11.32 14.55
N PRO A 232 5.12 -10.85 14.93
CA PRO A 232 4.15 -9.95 14.22
C PRO A 232 4.28 -9.40 12.78
N TYR A 233 5.45 -9.10 12.19
CA TYR A 233 5.92 -7.77 11.76
C TYR A 233 4.81 -6.78 11.31
N ALA A 234 3.61 -6.79 11.92
CA ALA A 234 2.48 -5.86 11.93
C ALA A 234 1.26 -6.32 12.78
N GLY A 235 -0.04 -6.15 12.48
CA GLY A 235 -0.82 -5.69 11.34
C GLY A 235 -2.25 -6.20 11.23
N LEU A 236 -3.28 -5.35 11.47
CA LEU A 236 -4.67 -5.85 11.45
C LEU A 236 -5.77 -4.88 10.83
N VAL A 237 -7.07 -5.29 10.66
CA VAL A 237 -8.24 -4.35 10.35
C VAL A 237 -9.76 -4.66 10.77
N GLN A 238 -10.70 -3.65 10.70
CA GLN A 238 -12.11 -3.43 11.22
C GLN A 238 -13.13 -4.60 11.18
N GLY A 239 -12.90 -5.66 11.92
CA GLY A 239 -13.39 -7.02 11.72
C GLY A 239 -14.86 -7.52 11.63
N SER A 240 -15.79 -7.02 10.83
CA SER A 240 -17.01 -7.71 10.28
C SER A 240 -17.99 -8.53 11.13
N ASP A 241 -17.61 -9.65 11.76
CA ASP A 241 -18.44 -10.25 12.83
C ASP A 241 -18.30 -9.30 14.02
N GLY A 242 -17.08 -9.19 14.53
CA GLY A 242 -16.55 -7.88 14.82
C GLY A 242 -15.13 -7.81 15.32
N ASN A 243 -14.28 -8.73 14.93
CA ASN A 243 -12.98 -8.89 15.51
C ASN A 243 -11.92 -7.85 14.90
N LEU A 244 -10.57 -8.03 14.87
CA LEU A 244 -9.41 -7.15 14.49
C LEU A 244 -8.21 -7.89 13.70
N TYR A 245 -8.12 -8.13 12.36
CA TYR A 245 -7.54 -9.39 11.70
C TYR A 245 -6.06 -9.60 11.16
N GLY A 246 -5.39 -10.79 11.02
CA GLY A 246 -3.95 -10.93 10.52
C GLY A 246 -3.27 -12.34 10.28
N THR A 247 -1.90 -12.45 10.19
CA THR A 247 -0.89 -13.54 9.73
C THR A 247 0.38 -13.83 10.65
N THR A 248 1.22 -14.93 10.55
CA THR A 248 2.53 -15.22 11.33
C THR A 248 3.82 -16.05 10.89
N GLU A 249 5.05 -15.87 11.49
CA GLU A 249 6.53 -16.04 11.03
C GLU A 249 7.61 -17.01 11.60
N ASN A 250 8.21 -16.82 12.78
CA ASN A 250 9.02 -17.83 13.45
C ASN A 250 8.08 -18.99 13.83
N GLY A 251 8.50 -20.07 14.49
CA GLY A 251 7.66 -21.21 14.92
C GLY A 251 6.32 -21.63 14.19
N GLY A 252 5.95 -22.78 13.61
CA GLY A 252 4.48 -23.12 13.33
C GLY A 252 4.09 -24.44 12.73
N THR A 253 4.99 -25.05 11.96
CA THR A 253 5.32 -26.50 11.85
C THR A 253 6.55 -26.62 10.94
N ASN A 254 7.73 -26.94 11.48
CA ASN A 254 8.96 -27.25 10.73
C ASN A 254 9.56 -26.18 9.76
N GLY A 255 9.45 -24.88 10.03
CA GLY A 255 10.52 -23.92 9.66
C GLY A 255 10.17 -22.47 9.31
N TRP A 256 8.90 -22.12 9.07
CA TRP A 256 8.49 -21.10 8.06
C TRP A 256 7.18 -20.17 8.25
N GLY A 257 5.83 -20.49 8.37
CA GLY A 257 4.65 -19.52 8.66
C GLY A 257 3.28 -19.92 9.34
N THR A 258 2.30 -18.97 9.59
CA THR A 258 0.94 -18.98 10.30
C THR A 258 -0.22 -17.92 9.85
N VAL A 259 -1.53 -18.00 10.29
CA VAL A 259 -2.79 -17.16 10.17
C VAL A 259 -4.00 -17.52 11.10
N PHE A 260 -4.85 -16.56 11.59
CA PHE A 260 -6.21 -16.73 12.24
C PHE A 260 -7.04 -15.52 12.87
N ASN A 261 -7.81 -15.59 14.03
CA ASN A 261 -9.00 -14.71 14.38
C ASN A 261 -9.71 -14.53 15.86
N ILE A 262 -9.75 -13.39 16.67
CA ILE A 262 -10.24 -12.89 18.11
C ILE A 262 -11.77 -12.73 18.64
N SER A 263 -12.07 -12.47 19.96
CA SER A 263 -13.24 -11.77 20.67
C SER A 263 -13.04 -10.33 21.38
N THR A 264 -13.91 -9.76 22.28
CA THR A 264 -13.82 -8.38 22.93
C THR A 264 -13.38 -8.38 24.39
N ASN A 265 -13.35 -9.56 24.96
CA ASN A 265 -13.12 -9.84 26.37
C ASN A 265 -11.96 -10.82 26.55
N GLY A 266 -11.56 -11.48 25.47
CA GLY A 266 -10.48 -12.44 25.46
C GLY A 266 -10.83 -13.89 25.23
N THR A 267 -10.13 -14.61 24.33
CA THR A 267 -10.12 -16.09 24.12
C THR A 267 -9.54 -16.46 22.76
N LEU A 268 -8.65 -17.47 22.60
CA LEU A 268 -8.07 -17.90 21.30
C LEU A 268 -8.81 -19.07 20.55
N THR A 269 -8.30 -20.30 20.36
CA THR A 269 -9.04 -21.58 20.09
C THR A 269 -9.41 -21.99 18.62
N THR A 270 -8.64 -22.96 18.07
CA THR A 270 -8.63 -23.77 16.81
C THR A 270 -9.08 -23.15 15.45
N LEU A 271 -8.16 -22.92 14.47
CA LEU A 271 -8.51 -22.89 13.03
C LEU A 271 -8.13 -24.22 12.39
N TYR A 272 -7.42 -24.29 11.27
CA TYR A 272 -6.71 -25.55 10.73
C TYR A 272 -3.96 -25.59 9.48
N ALA A 273 -3.37 -24.76 8.50
CA ALA A 273 -2.69 -25.21 7.23
C ALA A 273 -1.16 -24.91 6.94
N PHE A 274 -0.74 -23.78 6.31
CA PHE A 274 0.59 -23.16 5.86
C PHE A 274 1.69 -24.11 5.34
N GLY A 275 1.47 -25.40 5.39
CA GLY A 275 2.47 -26.43 5.11
C GLY A 275 2.21 -27.83 5.54
N MET A 276 0.98 -28.08 5.97
CA MET A 276 0.41 -29.42 5.87
C MET A 276 0.43 -29.98 4.43
N VAL A 277 0.92 -29.22 3.44
CA VAL A 277 1.47 -29.67 2.15
C VAL A 277 2.84 -28.99 1.91
N THR A 278 3.75 -29.62 1.19
CA THR A 278 5.08 -29.09 0.81
C THR A 278 5.47 -29.71 -0.52
N ASP A 279 6.48 -29.17 -1.21
CA ASP A 279 6.93 -29.75 -2.47
C ASP A 279 7.74 -31.04 -2.23
N ALA A 280 8.23 -31.66 -3.30
CA ALA A 280 9.02 -32.89 -3.18
C ALA A 280 10.38 -32.71 -2.46
N TYR A 281 10.78 -31.47 -2.15
CA TYR A 281 12.02 -31.11 -1.47
C TYR A 281 11.79 -30.64 -0.03
N GLY A 282 10.53 -30.51 0.41
CA GLY A 282 10.21 -29.83 1.67
C GLY A 282 10.38 -28.32 1.57
N ASN A 283 10.51 -27.76 0.35
CA ASN A 283 10.17 -26.37 0.19
C ASN A 283 8.66 -26.22 0.43
N PRO A 284 8.21 -24.99 0.67
CA PRO A 284 6.84 -24.56 0.48
C PRO A 284 6.02 -25.16 -0.73
N VAL A 285 4.67 -25.06 -0.76
CA VAL A 285 3.71 -25.44 -1.84
C VAL A 285 2.72 -24.37 -2.34
N ASP A 286 2.12 -23.53 -1.50
CA ASP A 286 1.30 -22.40 -1.95
C ASP A 286 1.57 -21.05 -1.23
N GLY A 287 2.67 -20.83 -0.48
CA GLY A 287 2.89 -19.63 0.32
C GLY A 287 4.08 -19.76 1.28
N ALA A 288 4.91 -18.71 1.36
CA ALA A 288 5.97 -18.49 2.33
C ALA A 288 6.34 -16.96 2.56
N ASN A 289 7.27 -16.46 3.41
CA ASN A 289 7.55 -15.00 3.62
C ASN A 289 6.38 -13.97 3.81
N PRO A 290 5.12 -14.20 4.24
CA PRO A 290 3.95 -13.32 4.27
C PRO A 290 4.04 -11.93 4.89
N ILE A 291 5.04 -11.10 4.59
CA ILE A 291 5.45 -9.91 5.33
C ILE A 291 4.39 -8.78 5.36
N SER A 292 3.14 -9.05 5.04
CA SER A 292 2.02 -8.15 4.93
C SER A 292 0.86 -8.57 5.88
N GLY A 293 -0.28 -7.89 5.96
CA GLY A 293 -0.79 -6.84 5.10
C GLY A 293 -2.08 -7.11 4.32
N LEU A 294 -3.17 -7.47 4.97
CA LEU A 294 -4.39 -8.02 4.38
C LEU A 294 -5.38 -6.89 3.86
N ALA A 295 -6.62 -7.08 3.37
CA ALA A 295 -7.68 -6.06 3.01
C ALA A 295 -9.04 -6.39 3.62
N GLN A 296 -10.17 -5.82 3.12
CA GLN A 296 -11.42 -6.56 2.79
C GLN A 296 -12.48 -5.70 2.05
N GLY A 297 -13.18 -6.17 0.98
CA GLY A 297 -14.09 -5.38 0.11
C GLY A 297 -15.63 -5.59 0.09
N LYS A 298 -16.22 -6.43 -0.78
CA LYS A 298 -17.68 -6.73 -0.73
C LYS A 298 -18.06 -8.20 -0.84
N ASP A 299 -17.05 -9.04 -0.80
CA ASP A 299 -16.97 -10.46 -1.14
C ASP A 299 -16.46 -11.30 0.05
N GLY A 300 -16.70 -10.74 1.22
CA GLY A 300 -15.69 -10.48 2.22
C GLY A 300 -15.07 -11.62 2.97
N ASP A 301 -14.98 -12.83 2.46
CA ASP A 301 -13.75 -13.55 2.72
C ASP A 301 -12.55 -12.85 2.05
N PHE A 302 -11.36 -13.20 2.55
CA PHE A 302 -10.19 -12.33 2.75
C PHE A 302 -9.51 -12.11 1.27
N TYR A 303 -8.20 -11.84 0.96
CA TYR A 303 -7.12 -12.21 -0.08
C TYR A 303 -5.72 -11.65 0.37
N GLY A 304 -4.60 -12.37 0.33
CA GLY A 304 -3.28 -11.72 0.39
C GLY A 304 -2.07 -12.47 -0.21
N THR A 305 -1.16 -11.69 -0.75
CA THR A 305 -0.36 -11.85 -1.99
C THR A 305 1.08 -12.36 -1.80
N THR A 306 1.82 -13.07 -2.70
CA THR A 306 3.20 -13.65 -2.47
C THR A 306 4.24 -13.63 -3.63
N GLU A 307 5.56 -13.57 -3.34
CA GLU A 307 6.70 -13.64 -4.32
C GLU A 307 7.20 -15.04 -4.61
N TYR A 308 7.88 -15.74 -3.71
CA TYR A 308 8.12 -17.15 -3.87
C TYR A 308 6.76 -17.86 -3.51
N GLY A 309 6.52 -19.11 -3.91
CA GLY A 309 5.15 -19.64 -4.21
C GLY A 309 5.14 -20.70 -5.33
N GLY A 310 4.09 -20.73 -6.15
CA GLY A 310 4.06 -21.30 -7.52
C GLY A 310 4.79 -22.61 -7.80
N ASN A 311 5.43 -22.79 -8.98
CA ASN A 311 5.92 -24.11 -9.48
C ASN A 311 7.32 -24.14 -10.17
N THR A 312 8.25 -23.20 -9.99
CA THR A 312 9.45 -22.95 -10.85
C THR A 312 10.71 -22.35 -10.18
N ASN A 313 11.39 -21.34 -10.74
CA ASN A 313 12.59 -20.68 -10.22
C ASN A 313 12.59 -19.18 -10.62
N GLY A 314 12.06 -18.32 -9.75
CA GLY A 314 11.60 -16.96 -10.02
C GLY A 314 10.38 -16.68 -9.11
N TYR A 315 9.59 -15.61 -9.26
CA TYR A 315 8.64 -15.19 -8.21
C TYR A 315 7.26 -14.62 -8.75
N GLY A 316 6.07 -14.82 -8.14
CA GLY A 316 4.75 -14.12 -8.37
C GLY A 316 3.43 -14.88 -8.81
N THR A 317 2.35 -15.05 -7.98
CA THR A 317 1.05 -15.75 -8.32
C THR A 317 -0.32 -15.37 -7.65
N VAL A 318 -1.28 -16.31 -7.43
CA VAL A 318 -2.65 -16.23 -6.81
C VAL A 318 -3.08 -17.47 -5.99
N PHE A 319 -3.76 -17.28 -4.83
CA PHE A 319 -4.56 -18.30 -4.09
C PHE A 319 -6.04 -17.85 -3.73
N LYS A 320 -6.42 -17.54 -2.45
CA LYS A 320 -7.76 -17.07 -1.90
C LYS A 320 -8.69 -18.16 -1.38
N ILE A 321 -8.28 -18.86 -0.33
CA ILE A 321 -9.07 -19.63 0.66
C ILE A 321 -10.59 -20.04 0.42
N SER A 322 -11.44 -20.13 1.45
CA SER A 322 -12.92 -20.29 1.46
C SER A 322 -13.48 -19.94 2.87
N THR A 323 -14.81 -19.92 3.04
CA THR A 323 -15.42 -18.86 3.86
C THR A 323 -15.35 -18.90 5.40
N ASN A 324 -15.59 -19.94 6.22
CA ASN A 324 -15.52 -21.40 6.15
C ASN A 324 -14.12 -22.01 6.36
N GLY A 325 -13.02 -21.27 6.16
CA GLY A 325 -11.69 -21.87 6.14
C GLY A 325 -11.53 -22.79 4.91
N THR A 326 -11.33 -24.12 5.14
CA THR A 326 -11.56 -25.37 4.33
C THR A 326 -10.77 -25.74 3.04
N LEU A 327 -9.50 -26.16 3.19
CA LEU A 327 -8.47 -26.32 2.14
C LEU A 327 -8.76 -27.24 0.92
N THR A 328 -8.37 -26.75 -0.27
CA THR A 328 -8.07 -27.45 -1.55
C THR A 328 -7.33 -26.46 -2.48
N THR A 329 -6.46 -26.90 -3.42
CA THR A 329 -5.67 -26.05 -4.36
C THR A 329 -5.66 -26.63 -5.80
N LEU A 330 -5.79 -25.80 -6.86
CA LEU A 330 -6.21 -26.21 -8.23
C LEU A 330 -5.73 -25.39 -9.47
N TYR A 331 -5.60 -24.04 -9.42
CA TYR A 331 -5.50 -23.07 -10.63
C TYR A 331 -3.93 -23.28 -11.00
N THR A 332 -3.53 -23.33 -12.30
CA THR A 332 -2.13 -23.14 -12.77
C THR A 332 -2.02 -22.37 -14.12
N PHE A 333 -1.14 -21.36 -14.22
CA PHE A 333 -0.60 -20.70 -15.45
C PHE A 333 0.75 -19.97 -15.11
N GLY A 334 0.99 -18.71 -15.58
CA GLY A 334 1.82 -17.55 -15.08
C GLY A 334 3.33 -17.79 -14.88
N THR A 335 4.28 -16.98 -15.42
CA THR A 335 5.22 -17.73 -16.33
C THR A 335 6.51 -17.19 -17.01
N LEU A 336 6.95 -15.94 -16.91
CA LEU A 336 7.49 -15.17 -18.06
C LEU A 336 8.81 -14.37 -17.82
N VAL A 337 9.82 -14.90 -17.09
CA VAL A 337 11.13 -14.21 -16.82
C VAL A 337 11.85 -13.59 -18.04
N ASP A 338 12.83 -12.71 -17.78
CA ASP A 338 13.61 -12.02 -18.82
C ASP A 338 14.70 -12.92 -19.44
N ALA A 339 15.45 -12.39 -20.40
CA ALA A 339 16.52 -13.12 -21.09
C ALA A 339 17.71 -13.52 -20.18
N TYR A 340 17.78 -13.00 -18.95
CA TYR A 340 18.77 -13.26 -17.92
C TYR A 340 18.21 -14.04 -16.73
N GLY A 341 16.90 -14.30 -16.70
CA GLY A 341 16.22 -14.84 -15.53
C GLY A 341 15.91 -13.78 -14.46
N ASN A 342 16.14 -12.49 -14.71
CA ASN A 342 15.50 -11.47 -13.89
C ASN A 342 13.99 -11.63 -14.12
N PRO A 343 13.22 -11.78 -13.06
CA PRO A 343 11.81 -12.07 -13.21
C PRO A 343 11.12 -10.82 -13.74
N LEU A 344 10.62 -10.88 -14.99
CA LEU A 344 9.83 -9.83 -15.65
C LEU A 344 8.53 -9.46 -14.87
N ASP A 345 8.38 -9.94 -13.61
CA ASP A 345 7.22 -9.76 -12.74
C ASP A 345 7.34 -9.97 -11.22
N GLY A 346 8.25 -10.77 -10.68
CA GLY A 346 8.30 -11.06 -9.23
C GLY A 346 9.71 -11.36 -8.79
N ALA A 347 10.35 -10.51 -7.98
CA ALA A 347 11.52 -10.84 -7.13
C ALA A 347 11.14 -10.60 -5.64
N ASN A 348 12.01 -9.98 -4.81
CA ASN A 348 12.05 -10.02 -3.34
C ASN A 348 11.39 -8.97 -2.34
N PRO A 349 10.06 -8.68 -2.29
CA PRO A 349 9.30 -8.61 -0.99
C PRO A 349 9.09 -7.31 -0.16
N SER A 350 8.00 -6.50 -0.35
CA SER A 350 7.48 -5.48 0.65
C SER A 350 6.08 -4.71 0.63
N ALA A 351 5.12 -4.60 -0.32
CA ALA A 351 3.94 -3.65 -0.13
C ALA A 351 2.43 -3.98 0.13
N GLY A 352 1.64 -2.92 0.35
CA GLY A 352 0.20 -2.92 0.62
C GLY A 352 -0.73 -2.30 -0.41
N LEU A 353 -1.96 -2.79 -0.39
CA LEU A 353 -2.98 -2.72 -1.40
C LEU A 353 -4.21 -1.86 -0.96
N VAL A 354 -5.18 -1.52 -1.83
CA VAL A 354 -6.60 -1.07 -1.60
C VAL A 354 -7.29 -1.11 -2.94
N GLN A 355 -8.59 -1.46 -3.03
CA GLN A 355 -9.49 -1.23 -4.20
C GLN A 355 -9.49 0.28 -4.64
N ALA A 356 -9.91 0.94 -5.71
CA ALA A 356 -10.67 0.71 -6.92
C ALA A 356 -11.86 1.66 -7.06
N SER A 357 -12.91 1.17 -7.69
CA SER A 357 -14.30 1.67 -7.77
C SER A 357 -14.98 1.00 -8.96
N ASP A 358 -14.19 0.29 -9.80
CA ASP A 358 -14.54 -0.43 -11.01
C ASP A 358 -14.39 -1.99 -10.99
N GLY A 359 -13.60 -2.61 -10.10
CA GLY A 359 -13.61 -4.07 -9.89
C GLY A 359 -12.88 -4.60 -8.65
N TYR A 360 -11.53 -4.60 -8.49
CA TYR A 360 -10.41 -5.57 -8.82
C TYR A 360 -9.08 -5.18 -8.11
N LEU A 361 -7.80 -5.46 -8.52
CA LEU A 361 -6.54 -4.74 -8.08
C LEU A 361 -5.67 -3.72 -9.00
N TYR A 362 -4.80 -2.87 -8.40
CA TYR A 362 -3.73 -2.01 -8.99
C TYR A 362 -2.82 -1.68 -7.80
N GLY A 363 -1.52 -1.80 -7.89
CA GLY A 363 -0.63 -1.08 -7.00
C GLY A 363 0.81 -1.54 -7.14
N THR A 364 1.78 -0.63 -7.15
CA THR A 364 3.16 -0.86 -7.63
C THR A 364 3.79 -2.15 -7.10
N ILE A 365 4.51 -2.84 -7.96
CA ILE A 365 5.68 -3.67 -7.63
C ILE A 365 6.84 -2.90 -8.30
N GLY A 366 8.14 -3.09 -8.18
CA GLY A 366 9.00 -4.11 -7.65
C GLY A 366 10.49 -3.74 -7.80
N TYR A 367 11.44 -4.61 -7.41
CA TYR A 367 12.79 -4.75 -7.97
C TYR A 367 12.47 -5.66 -9.15
N GLY A 368 11.98 -5.02 -10.21
CA GLY A 368 11.11 -5.54 -11.24
C GLY A 368 11.27 -5.01 -12.66
N GLY A 369 10.37 -4.24 -13.29
CA GLY A 369 10.83 -3.16 -14.17
C GLY A 369 10.43 -2.78 -15.56
N THR A 370 11.31 -1.89 -16.07
CA THR A 370 12.29 -2.22 -17.13
C THR A 370 13.86 -2.23 -17.02
N ASP A 371 14.62 -1.73 -16.03
CA ASP A 371 16.10 -1.74 -15.89
C ASP A 371 16.78 -1.74 -14.44
N GLY A 372 16.10 -1.71 -13.25
CA GLY A 372 16.73 -1.65 -11.88
C GLY A 372 16.16 -1.12 -10.48
N SER A 373 15.03 -0.41 -10.14
CA SER A 373 14.20 0.55 -10.93
C SER A 373 12.60 0.64 -10.85
N GLY A 374 11.83 1.00 -11.95
CA GLY A 374 10.37 0.63 -12.20
C GLY A 374 9.38 1.59 -12.93
N ALA A 375 8.04 1.34 -13.08
CA ALA A 375 7.34 0.04 -13.24
C ALA A 375 5.75 -0.07 -13.18
N VAL A 376 5.05 -1.08 -13.83
CA VAL A 376 3.57 -1.47 -13.70
C VAL A 376 3.09 -3.00 -14.03
N PHE A 377 2.10 -3.69 -13.37
CA PHE A 377 1.44 -5.08 -13.50
C PHE A 377 -0.07 -5.11 -12.98
N LYS A 378 -0.87 -6.21 -13.12
CA LYS A 378 -2.35 -6.45 -12.82
C LYS A 378 -2.80 -7.94 -13.01
N ILE A 379 -4.01 -8.37 -12.61
CA ILE A 379 -4.62 -9.74 -12.58
C ILE A 379 -6.22 -9.72 -12.44
N SER A 380 -7.01 -10.48 -11.65
CA SER A 380 -8.52 -10.34 -11.51
C SER A 380 -9.18 -11.31 -10.48
N THR A 381 -10.53 -11.35 -10.32
CA THR A 381 -11.29 -12.48 -9.71
C THR A 381 -11.34 -13.68 -10.67
N ASN A 382 -11.41 -13.40 -11.99
CA ASN A 382 -11.07 -14.22 -13.19
C ASN A 382 -10.64 -13.31 -14.39
N GLY A 383 -9.63 -13.63 -15.24
CA GLY A 383 -9.08 -12.65 -16.24
C GLY A 383 -7.96 -13.16 -17.20
N ALA A 384 -7.27 -12.26 -17.94
CA ALA A 384 -6.29 -12.56 -19.03
C ALA A 384 -5.21 -11.46 -19.29
N LEU A 385 -3.92 -11.83 -19.49
CA LEU A 385 -2.62 -11.07 -19.37
C LEU A 385 -2.53 -9.61 -19.92
N THR A 386 -1.86 -8.66 -19.23
CA THR A 386 -2.01 -7.19 -19.50
C THR A 386 -0.90 -6.13 -19.13
N THR A 387 0.39 -6.39 -18.77
CA THR A 387 1.43 -5.32 -18.59
C THR A 387 1.58 -4.48 -19.89
N LEU A 388 1.76 -3.13 -19.98
CA LEU A 388 1.37 -2.29 -21.19
C LEU A 388 2.20 -1.10 -21.89
N TYR A 389 3.09 -0.27 -21.29
CA TYR A 389 3.38 1.24 -21.62
C TYR A 389 4.99 1.21 -21.40
N SER A 390 5.83 1.95 -22.15
CA SER A 390 7.18 2.38 -21.69
C SER A 390 7.49 3.91 -21.84
N PHE A 391 8.19 4.52 -20.85
CA PHE A 391 8.66 5.95 -20.74
C PHE A 391 10.09 6.04 -20.10
N THR A 392 10.67 7.17 -19.63
CA THR A 392 12.10 7.24 -19.14
C THR A 392 12.54 8.41 -18.20
N GLY A 393 13.46 8.17 -17.22
CA GLY A 393 14.40 9.18 -16.61
C GLY A 393 15.07 8.88 -15.23
N GLY A 394 15.14 9.84 -14.27
CA GLY A 394 15.64 9.79 -12.86
C GLY A 394 14.87 10.60 -11.77
N GLU A 395 13.98 11.56 -12.12
CA GLU A 395 13.33 12.48 -11.16
C GLU A 395 11.89 12.15 -10.68
N ASP A 396 11.37 10.95 -10.93
CA ASP A 396 10.03 10.58 -10.46
C ASP A 396 9.85 9.18 -9.88
N GLY A 397 10.81 8.31 -10.01
CA GLY A 397 10.66 6.95 -9.59
C GLY A 397 11.98 6.28 -9.84
N ALA A 398 11.94 5.03 -10.22
CA ALA A 398 12.65 4.02 -9.47
C ALA A 398 11.79 3.52 -8.31
N ASP A 399 12.25 2.42 -7.72
CA ASP A 399 11.85 1.67 -6.53
C ASP A 399 10.76 2.41 -5.68
N PRO A 400 9.49 2.01 -5.59
CA PRO A 400 8.80 2.07 -4.30
C PRO A 400 9.46 1.41 -3.02
N TYR A 401 8.94 1.65 -1.77
CA TYR A 401 8.93 1.01 -0.40
C TYR A 401 7.83 1.75 0.44
N ALA A 402 6.59 1.96 -0.05
CA ALA A 402 5.43 2.07 0.87
C ALA A 402 4.04 1.85 0.20
N GLY A 403 3.02 2.59 0.61
CA GLY A 403 1.66 2.76 0.14
C GLY A 403 0.72 3.19 1.23
N LEU A 404 -0.50 3.69 0.99
CA LEU A 404 -1.10 4.49 -0.09
C LEU A 404 -2.59 4.93 0.38
N VAL A 405 -3.53 5.52 -0.42
CA VAL A 405 -4.86 6.12 0.00
C VAL A 405 -5.79 6.81 -1.08
N GLN A 406 -6.86 6.16 -1.59
CA GLN A 406 -7.99 6.77 -2.35
C GLN A 406 -8.49 8.11 -1.77
N GLY A 407 -8.73 9.13 -2.61
CA GLY A 407 -8.76 10.53 -2.16
C GLY A 407 -9.91 11.42 -2.65
N THR A 408 -9.72 12.71 -3.00
CA THR A 408 -10.85 13.61 -3.39
C THR A 408 -10.67 14.42 -4.70
N ASP A 409 -9.71 14.13 -5.58
CA ASP A 409 -9.63 14.79 -6.90
C ASP A 409 -9.44 13.88 -8.14
N GLY A 410 -9.00 12.64 -7.95
CA GLY A 410 -9.13 11.53 -8.87
C GLY A 410 -8.67 10.24 -8.22
N TYR A 411 -7.42 9.94 -7.88
CA TYR A 411 -6.22 9.56 -8.66
C TYR A 411 -5.33 8.66 -7.68
N PHE A 412 -4.17 7.96 -7.90
CA PHE A 412 -3.32 7.26 -6.83
C PHE A 412 -1.81 7.78 -6.43
N TYR A 413 -1.48 8.65 -5.40
CA TYR A 413 -0.23 9.28 -4.79
C TYR A 413 0.38 8.94 -3.42
N GLY A 414 1.70 8.75 -3.35
CA GLY A 414 2.50 8.88 -2.11
C GLY A 414 4.01 8.70 -2.32
N THR A 415 4.77 9.32 -1.43
CA THR A 415 6.20 9.64 -1.39
C THR A 415 7.16 8.49 -1.70
N THR A 416 8.26 8.67 -2.48
CA THR A 416 9.38 7.69 -2.70
C THR A 416 10.71 8.06 -2.04
N GLU A 417 11.57 7.09 -1.84
CA GLU A 417 12.92 7.25 -1.27
C GLU A 417 13.95 7.25 -2.37
N TYR A 418 15.20 6.80 -2.15
CA TYR A 418 16.39 6.75 -3.03
C TYR A 418 16.27 7.23 -4.54
N GLY A 419 17.05 6.84 -5.56
CA GLY A 419 16.94 7.26 -7.00
C GLY A 419 17.13 8.73 -7.48
N GLY A 420 17.94 8.98 -8.51
CA GLY A 420 17.95 10.28 -9.25
C GLY A 420 19.05 11.31 -8.88
N ALA A 421 18.72 12.59 -8.65
CA ALA A 421 19.71 13.70 -8.68
C ALA A 421 20.22 14.29 -7.32
N ASN A 422 21.12 13.62 -6.55
CA ASN A 422 21.84 14.04 -5.27
C ASN A 422 21.91 13.05 -4.07
N ASN A 423 21.23 11.91 -4.07
CA ASN A 423 20.88 11.17 -2.84
C ASN A 423 19.85 11.84 -1.85
N TRP A 424 19.05 12.85 -2.30
CA TRP A 424 17.79 13.44 -1.72
C TRP A 424 16.52 13.92 -2.62
N GLY A 425 16.01 13.16 -3.63
CA GLY A 425 14.82 13.16 -4.59
C GLY A 425 13.81 14.32 -4.90
N ALA A 426 12.52 14.04 -5.24
CA ALA A 426 11.46 14.89 -5.93
C ALA A 426 10.05 14.23 -6.09
N VAL A 427 9.14 14.62 -7.03
CA VAL A 427 7.68 14.26 -7.09
C VAL A 427 7.09 14.11 -8.55
N PHE A 428 5.94 13.42 -8.75
CA PHE A 428 5.11 13.32 -10.01
C PHE A 428 3.57 13.11 -9.82
N LYS A 429 2.81 12.60 -10.82
CA LYS A 429 1.36 12.21 -10.72
C LYS A 429 0.75 11.33 -11.87
N ILE A 430 0.19 10.12 -11.62
CA ILE A 430 -0.35 9.14 -12.63
C ILE A 430 -1.86 9.18 -12.94
N ASN A 431 -2.41 8.11 -13.56
CA ASN A 431 -3.80 7.83 -13.91
C ASN A 431 -3.94 6.37 -14.45
N THR A 432 -5.13 5.86 -14.81
CA THR A 432 -5.41 4.57 -15.47
C THR A 432 -6.01 4.66 -16.92
N ASN A 433 -5.59 5.63 -17.78
CA ASN A 433 -5.37 5.61 -19.28
C ASN A 433 -4.91 7.01 -19.88
N GLY A 434 -3.72 7.19 -20.49
CA GLY A 434 -3.18 8.56 -20.86
C GLY A 434 -1.66 8.83 -21.10
N VAL A 435 -0.95 9.55 -20.20
CA VAL A 435 0.24 10.44 -20.49
C VAL A 435 1.51 10.28 -19.57
N LEU A 436 2.35 11.32 -19.34
CA LEU A 436 3.68 11.33 -18.63
C LEU A 436 4.11 12.71 -18.02
N THR A 437 5.11 12.73 -17.11
CA THR A 437 6.19 13.76 -16.83
C THR A 437 6.16 14.72 -15.60
N SER A 438 7.05 14.46 -14.62
CA SER A 438 7.75 15.26 -13.57
C SER A 438 7.32 16.66 -13.03
N LEU A 439 7.75 16.97 -11.79
CA LEU A 439 7.55 18.26 -11.07
C LEU A 439 8.69 19.27 -11.34
N TYR A 440 9.73 19.32 -10.49
CA TYR A 440 11.04 19.88 -10.84
C TYR A 440 12.20 19.32 -9.98
N SER A 441 12.13 19.35 -8.64
CA SER A 441 13.23 18.88 -7.76
C SER A 441 12.84 18.55 -6.28
N PHE A 442 13.76 18.03 -5.44
CA PHE A 442 13.91 18.12 -3.95
C PHE A 442 15.36 18.18 -3.27
N PRO A 443 16.39 18.76 -3.93
CA PRO A 443 17.86 18.82 -3.72
C PRO A 443 18.41 20.07 -2.99
N ALA A 444 19.73 20.31 -2.97
CA ALA A 444 20.37 21.50 -2.37
C ALA A 444 19.98 22.89 -2.94
N ALA A 445 18.89 23.48 -2.43
CA ALA A 445 18.53 24.89 -2.55
C ALA A 445 17.66 25.49 -1.39
N ASN A 446 16.88 24.71 -0.61
CA ASN A 446 16.08 25.19 0.54
C ASN A 446 16.01 24.24 1.79
N ASP A 447 14.97 23.68 2.44
CA ASP A 447 13.61 23.09 2.26
C ASP A 447 13.43 21.66 1.64
N GLY A 448 14.09 20.57 2.10
CA GLY A 448 13.85 19.18 1.55
C GLY A 448 14.69 17.95 1.98
N ALA A 449 14.29 16.72 1.58
CA ALA A 449 15.07 15.47 1.25
C ALA A 449 14.12 14.23 0.93
N ASN A 450 14.59 12.96 1.17
CA ASN A 450 14.09 11.54 1.05
C ASN A 450 12.86 11.04 1.86
N PRO A 451 11.71 10.74 1.18
CA PRO A 451 10.50 10.11 1.77
C PRO A 451 9.82 8.90 1.13
N SER A 452 9.46 7.85 1.86
CA SER A 452 8.20 7.12 1.64
C SER A 452 7.05 7.72 2.45
N ALA A 453 6.16 6.95 3.08
CA ALA A 453 5.34 7.38 4.21
C ALA A 453 4.21 8.38 4.05
N GLY A 454 3.29 8.29 5.00
CA GLY A 454 1.90 8.06 4.64
C GLY A 454 0.99 9.25 4.38
N LEU A 455 -0.19 8.83 3.92
CA LEU A 455 -1.45 9.49 3.69
C LEU A 455 -2.49 8.34 3.67
N VAL A 456 -3.68 8.28 4.29
CA VAL A 456 -4.72 9.10 4.97
C VAL A 456 -5.37 10.06 4.02
N GLN A 457 -6.70 10.25 4.09
CA GLN A 457 -7.40 11.31 3.37
C GLN A 457 -8.15 12.39 4.20
N GLY A 458 -7.52 12.83 5.29
CA GLY A 458 -7.50 14.17 5.93
C GLY A 458 -8.69 15.15 6.05
N ARG A 459 -8.60 16.01 7.07
CA ARG A 459 -9.42 17.23 7.28
C ARG A 459 -9.19 18.33 6.24
N ASP A 460 -8.40 19.37 6.53
CA ASP A 460 -8.18 20.64 5.82
C ASP A 460 -7.95 20.74 4.26
N GLY A 461 -8.63 19.95 3.42
CA GLY A 461 -8.78 20.11 1.95
C GLY A 461 -7.63 19.70 1.02
N ASN A 462 -6.63 18.99 1.54
CA ASN A 462 -5.24 19.01 1.06
C ASN A 462 -4.30 17.71 1.30
N LEU A 463 -3.55 17.10 0.33
CA LEU A 463 -2.61 15.90 0.39
C LEU A 463 -1.67 15.60 1.60
N TYR A 464 -0.93 14.46 1.63
CA TYR A 464 0.24 14.18 2.51
C TYR A 464 1.35 13.30 1.83
N GLY A 465 2.27 12.70 2.59
CA GLY A 465 3.59 12.09 2.23
C GLY A 465 4.53 12.05 3.47
N THR A 466 5.88 11.73 3.42
CA THR A 466 6.87 11.34 4.54
C THR A 466 8.32 11.98 4.65
N THR A 467 9.43 11.40 5.25
CA THR A 467 10.98 11.65 5.06
C THR A 467 12.26 11.41 6.14
N GLU A 468 13.30 10.45 6.24
CA GLU A 468 14.65 10.27 7.13
C GLU A 468 15.54 11.41 7.77
N TYR A 469 16.53 11.98 7.10
CA TYR A 469 17.72 12.60 7.73
C TYR A 469 17.94 14.04 7.17
N SER A 470 19.15 14.62 7.32
CA SER A 470 19.61 15.95 6.80
C SER A 470 19.43 17.18 7.74
N GLY A 471 18.40 18.03 7.57
CA GLY A 471 17.90 18.94 8.62
C GLY A 471 18.16 20.45 8.63
N PRO A 472 17.21 21.29 9.17
CA PRO A 472 17.46 22.64 9.68
C PRO A 472 18.52 22.72 10.79
N ARG A 473 19.36 21.67 10.97
CA ARG A 473 19.98 21.28 12.26
C ARG A 473 20.80 19.89 12.25
N GLY A 474 20.56 18.81 11.45
CA GLY A 474 20.94 17.34 11.61
C GLY A 474 20.01 16.06 11.97
N TYR A 475 18.68 16.04 12.31
CA TYR A 475 17.73 14.94 12.87
C TYR A 475 16.36 14.94 12.15
N GLY A 476 15.27 15.68 12.51
CA GLY A 476 13.89 15.67 11.91
C GLY A 476 13.14 16.98 11.43
N THR A 477 12.44 17.14 10.29
CA THR A 477 11.72 18.43 9.88
C THR A 477 10.77 18.37 8.63
N VAL A 478 9.46 18.74 8.60
CA VAL A 478 8.64 18.44 7.38
C VAL A 478 7.20 19.05 7.16
N PHE A 479 6.51 18.80 6.00
CA PHE A 479 5.75 19.90 5.33
C PHE A 479 4.68 19.77 4.15
N LYS A 480 3.56 20.58 4.09
CA LYS A 480 2.42 20.73 3.05
C LYS A 480 2.53 20.68 1.44
N ILE A 481 3.36 19.94 0.64
CA ILE A 481 3.38 19.99 -0.91
C ILE A 481 2.02 19.73 -1.59
N THR A 482 1.75 19.53 -2.89
CA THR A 482 0.31 19.51 -3.32
C THR A 482 -0.13 18.87 -4.65
N THR A 483 -1.42 18.46 -4.77
CA THR A 483 -2.00 17.82 -5.97
C THR A 483 -2.00 18.70 -7.22
N GLN A 484 -1.66 20.00 -7.14
CA GLN A 484 -1.13 20.82 -8.26
C GLN A 484 0.28 21.50 -8.05
N GLY A 485 1.08 21.12 -7.04
CA GLY A 485 2.52 21.45 -6.82
C GLY A 485 2.90 22.68 -5.93
N ALA A 486 3.71 22.50 -4.85
CA ALA A 486 4.23 23.58 -3.95
C ALA A 486 5.25 23.15 -2.86
N LEU A 487 5.97 24.12 -2.25
CA LEU A 487 6.92 24.07 -1.10
C LEU A 487 6.75 25.32 -0.14
N THR A 488 7.70 25.67 0.75
CA THR A 488 7.63 26.59 1.94
C THR A 488 7.01 25.99 3.21
N SER A 489 7.76 25.88 4.33
CA SER A 489 7.61 24.97 5.58
C SER A 489 6.80 25.78 8.38
N LEU A 490 7.20 25.25 9.59
CA LEU A 490 7.15 25.61 11.01
C LEU A 490 7.89 24.56 11.91
N CYS A 491 8.58 23.53 11.37
CA CYS A 491 9.17 22.39 12.11
C CYS A 491 10.68 22.43 12.31
N ALA A 492 11.12 21.53 13.22
CA ALA A 492 12.31 20.66 13.13
C ALA A 492 12.71 20.08 14.49
N PHE A 493 13.50 19.00 14.58
CA PHE A 493 13.72 18.15 15.76
C PHE A 493 15.20 18.25 16.31
N GLY A 494 15.67 17.60 17.41
CA GLY A 494 16.86 18.02 18.26
C GLY A 494 17.41 17.10 19.42
N TYR A 495 17.33 17.44 20.75
CA TYR A 495 17.66 16.48 21.89
C TYR A 495 17.03 16.63 23.35
N PRO A 496 15.78 17.10 23.62
CA PRO A 496 14.86 16.41 24.61
C PRO A 496 13.34 16.20 24.28
N ASP A 497 12.92 16.22 23.02
CA ASP A 497 11.66 15.66 22.52
C ASP A 497 11.81 14.32 21.72
N GLY A 498 12.29 14.19 20.44
CA GLY A 498 12.51 12.88 19.74
C GLY A 498 13.17 12.79 18.31
N GLY A 499 13.30 11.58 17.71
CA GLY A 499 14.47 11.12 16.91
C GLY A 499 14.51 10.22 15.62
N ALA A 500 13.43 9.76 14.90
CA ALA A 500 13.36 9.35 13.44
C ALA A 500 11.98 8.89 12.70
N PRO A 501 10.75 9.47 12.82
CA PRO A 501 9.38 9.31 12.19
C PRO A 501 8.94 8.54 10.89
N GLU A 502 9.70 7.66 10.22
CA GLU A 502 9.44 6.92 8.95
C GLU A 502 8.14 7.25 8.25
N GLY A 503 7.09 6.44 8.37
CA GLY A 503 5.82 6.96 8.92
C GLY A 503 4.56 7.07 8.07
N GLY A 504 3.69 7.95 8.53
CA GLY A 504 2.26 8.00 8.25
C GLY A 504 1.46 8.60 9.42
N LEU A 505 0.15 8.90 9.30
CA LEU A 505 -0.71 9.45 10.39
C LEU A 505 -2.14 8.92 10.57
N VAL A 506 -2.72 9.08 11.76
CA VAL A 506 -4.16 8.81 11.97
C VAL A 506 -4.88 10.11 11.78
N GLN A 507 -5.69 10.20 10.74
CA GLN A 507 -6.84 11.07 10.72
C GLN A 507 -7.91 10.60 11.69
N GLY A 508 -9.09 11.17 11.61
CA GLY A 508 -9.94 11.09 12.77
C GLY A 508 -11.28 11.77 12.67
N ARG A 509 -12.24 11.08 13.27
CA ARG A 509 -13.49 11.64 13.66
C ARG A 509 -13.31 12.38 15.02
N ASP A 510 -13.25 11.97 16.35
CA ASP A 510 -13.79 12.51 17.72
C ASP A 510 -13.56 13.87 18.57
N GLY A 511 -12.37 14.39 18.98
CA GLY A 511 -12.02 15.80 19.34
C GLY A 511 -10.73 16.57 18.80
N TYR A 512 -9.52 15.97 18.64
CA TYR A 512 -8.10 16.47 18.70
C TYR A 512 -7.04 15.45 17.96
N PHE A 513 -5.83 15.71 17.34
CA PHE A 513 -4.97 14.97 16.26
C PHE A 513 -3.58 14.22 16.53
N TYR A 514 -3.43 12.94 16.09
CA TYR A 514 -2.41 11.91 16.46
C TYR A 514 -1.04 11.66 15.64
N GLY A 515 -0.28 10.48 15.70
CA GLY A 515 1.02 10.07 14.95
C GLY A 515 2.12 9.08 15.58
N THR A 516 3.33 8.71 15.00
CA THR A 516 4.25 7.59 15.58
C THR A 516 5.86 7.44 15.51
N THR A 517 6.80 6.55 16.19
CA THR A 517 8.43 6.46 16.31
C THR A 517 9.45 5.39 17.08
N GLU A 518 10.59 4.61 16.63
CA GLU A 518 11.98 3.95 17.27
C GLU A 518 13.12 4.44 18.30
N TYR A 519 14.14 5.33 18.07
CA TYR A 519 15.47 5.35 18.82
C TYR A 519 15.89 6.64 19.59
N SER A 520 16.23 6.51 20.87
CA SER A 520 17.08 7.45 21.65
C SER A 520 16.55 8.85 22.06
N GLY A 521 16.94 9.33 23.25
CA GLY A 521 16.48 10.59 23.88
C GLY A 521 16.51 10.70 25.44
N THR A 522 15.38 11.00 26.13
CA THR A 522 15.33 11.34 27.59
C THR A 522 16.17 10.40 28.45
N TYR A 523 16.08 9.11 28.20
CA TYR A 523 16.96 8.09 28.75
C TYR A 523 17.32 7.04 27.67
N ASN A 524 16.88 7.26 26.43
CA ASN A 524 16.86 6.49 25.17
C ASN A 524 15.61 5.64 24.81
N TRP A 525 14.71 5.36 25.75
CA TRP A 525 13.48 4.51 25.64
C TRP A 525 12.20 5.32 25.31
N GLY A 526 11.15 5.30 26.12
CA GLY A 526 9.82 5.49 25.62
C GLY A 526 9.23 6.88 25.53
N THR A 527 8.52 7.11 24.43
CA THR A 527 7.80 8.34 24.09
C THR A 527 6.59 8.08 23.23
N VAL A 528 5.71 9.10 23.04
CA VAL A 528 4.95 9.41 21.79
C VAL A 528 5.00 10.91 21.48
N PHE A 529 5.07 11.38 20.21
CA PHE A 529 4.93 12.82 19.88
C PHE A 529 3.52 13.37 20.14
N ARG A 530 2.95 14.27 19.30
CA ARG A 530 1.65 15.00 19.44
C ARG A 530 1.61 16.06 18.28
N VAL A 531 0.66 16.11 17.29
CA VAL A 531 0.89 16.99 16.08
C VAL A 531 -0.25 17.19 15.06
N SER A 532 -0.28 18.28 14.27
CA SER A 532 -1.55 18.75 13.63
C SER A 532 -1.45 19.74 12.41
N LEU A 533 -2.17 20.89 12.35
CA LEU A 533 -2.20 21.89 11.24
C LEU A 533 -1.15 23.03 11.33
N ASN A 534 -0.49 23.30 12.48
CA ASN A 534 0.08 24.65 12.71
C ASN A 534 1.50 24.86 13.31
N GLY A 535 2.19 23.94 14.01
CA GLY A 535 3.54 24.29 14.53
C GLY A 535 4.01 23.83 15.92
N GLU A 536 3.16 23.63 16.92
CA GLU A 536 3.63 23.46 18.31
C GLU A 536 4.21 22.05 18.61
N LEU A 537 4.70 21.82 19.85
CA LEU A 537 5.35 20.59 20.32
C LEU A 537 5.50 20.29 21.87
N THR A 538 5.45 19.00 22.27
CA THR A 538 5.49 18.22 23.57
C THR A 538 4.93 16.74 23.55
N SER A 539 5.70 15.81 24.11
CA SER A 539 5.57 14.37 24.47
C SER A 539 4.19 13.87 24.78
N LEU A 540 4.06 12.54 24.74
CA LEU A 540 3.36 11.72 25.73
C LEU A 540 4.23 10.58 26.34
N TYR A 541 4.29 10.52 27.70
CA TYR A 541 4.99 9.67 28.72
C TYR A 541 6.51 9.41 28.56
N SER A 542 7.21 9.14 29.68
CA SER A 542 8.45 8.34 29.74
C SER A 542 8.70 7.70 31.11
N PHE A 543 9.55 6.67 31.20
CA PHE A 543 9.18 5.29 30.88
C PHE A 543 9.85 4.20 31.80
N MET A 544 9.83 4.47 33.12
CA MET A 544 10.29 3.70 34.31
C MET A 544 11.51 2.73 34.32
N GLY A 545 11.48 1.61 33.58
CA GLY A 545 11.80 0.27 34.15
C GLY A 545 12.61 -0.68 33.23
N THR A 546 12.43 -2.03 33.12
CA THR A 546 11.46 -3.10 33.55
C THR A 546 10.42 -3.68 32.55
N ASN A 547 9.27 -4.18 33.03
CA ASN A 547 8.11 -4.88 32.46
C ASN A 547 7.25 -4.45 31.21
N ASP A 548 7.48 -3.45 30.35
CA ASP A 548 6.43 -3.11 29.32
C ASP A 548 6.92 -2.69 27.90
N GLY A 549 8.21 -2.51 27.68
CA GLY A 549 8.84 -2.50 26.34
C GLY A 549 9.64 -1.40 25.63
N ALA A 550 10.89 -1.77 25.17
CA ALA A 550 11.95 -1.10 24.36
C ALA A 550 12.36 -1.27 22.83
N TYR A 551 12.67 -0.14 22.09
CA TYR A 551 13.33 0.28 20.74
C TYR A 551 12.52 0.57 19.38
N PRO A 552 11.36 1.29 19.31
CA PRO A 552 10.18 1.36 18.37
C PRO A 552 10.09 1.41 16.86
N HIS A 553 8.88 1.62 16.33
CA HIS A 553 8.66 2.17 15.01
C HIS A 553 7.16 2.52 14.82
N ALA A 554 6.62 2.10 13.66
CA ALA A 554 5.36 2.20 12.95
C ALA A 554 3.97 2.27 13.62
N GLY A 555 3.00 2.25 12.69
CA GLY A 555 1.57 2.54 12.58
C GLY A 555 0.80 3.43 13.57
N LEU A 556 -0.49 3.58 13.28
CA LEU A 556 -1.63 3.59 14.21
C LEU A 556 -2.92 3.17 13.48
N VAL A 557 -4.18 3.30 13.93
CA VAL A 557 -5.38 3.54 13.09
C VAL A 557 -6.57 4.02 14.03
N GLN A 558 -7.39 5.09 13.84
CA GLN A 558 -8.37 5.54 14.92
C GLN A 558 -9.68 4.79 15.01
N GLY A 559 -9.97 4.20 16.18
CA GLY A 559 -11.22 4.15 16.95
C GLY A 559 -12.59 4.66 16.56
N ASN A 560 -13.56 3.74 16.41
CA ASN A 560 -14.86 3.98 17.00
C ASN A 560 -15.04 3.44 18.44
N ASP A 561 -14.12 2.81 19.29
CA ASP A 561 -14.21 2.16 20.71
C ASP A 561 -14.14 3.01 22.04
N GLY A 562 -13.12 3.82 22.30
CA GLY A 562 -13.27 5.11 23.06
C GLY A 562 -12.15 6.21 23.01
N ASN A 563 -10.88 6.01 22.56
CA ASN A 563 -9.72 5.46 23.32
C ASN A 563 -8.35 5.38 22.51
N LEU A 564 -7.11 5.18 23.04
CA LEU A 564 -5.81 5.19 22.25
C LEU A 564 -4.76 4.04 22.53
N TYR A 565 -4.26 3.19 21.61
CA TYR A 565 -3.59 1.91 21.98
C TYR A 565 -2.47 1.33 20.98
N GLY A 566 -1.20 1.82 21.03
CA GLY A 566 0.10 1.59 20.27
C GLY A 566 0.67 0.26 19.64
N THR A 567 2.01 -0.10 19.64
CA THR A 567 2.75 -1.26 18.91
C THR A 567 4.20 -1.77 19.37
N THR A 568 5.23 -2.57 18.76
CA THR A 568 6.50 -3.34 19.40
C THR A 568 7.98 -4.15 18.97
N PRO A 569 8.98 -4.42 18.01
CA PRO A 569 10.28 -5.28 18.29
C PRO A 569 11.82 -4.84 18.41
N SER A 570 12.50 -4.89 19.61
CA SER A 570 14.00 -4.89 19.86
C SER A 570 14.64 -5.11 21.32
N ASP A 571 13.95 -4.89 22.47
CA ASP A 571 14.17 -5.27 23.91
C ASP A 571 15.52 -5.27 24.73
N ILE A 572 15.38 -5.08 26.07
CA ILE A 572 16.24 -5.67 27.13
C ILE A 572 15.43 -5.93 28.47
N VAL A 573 14.80 -7.11 28.71
CA VAL A 573 14.35 -7.50 30.10
C VAL A 573 15.57 -7.74 31.00
N SER A 574 16.03 -6.68 31.66
CA SER A 574 17.22 -6.68 32.52
C SER A 574 16.89 -6.94 33.99
N ILE A 575 17.08 -8.19 34.43
CA ILE A 575 16.93 -8.59 35.83
C ILE A 575 18.32 -8.74 36.47
N GLU A 576 18.59 -8.06 37.59
CA GLU A 576 19.87 -8.20 38.31
C GLU A 576 20.15 -9.67 38.69
N GLY A 577 21.17 -10.26 38.07
CA GLY A 577 21.65 -11.61 38.35
C GLY A 577 21.17 -12.72 37.39
N LEU A 578 20.43 -12.37 36.34
CA LEU A 578 20.08 -13.28 35.23
C LEU A 578 20.67 -12.78 33.90
N PRO A 579 20.84 -13.65 32.88
CA PRO A 579 21.07 -13.16 31.52
C PRO A 579 19.88 -12.32 31.06
N THR A 580 20.13 -11.31 30.22
CA THR A 580 19.08 -10.61 29.48
C THR A 580 18.23 -11.65 28.75
N ILE A 581 16.94 -11.68 29.07
CA ILE A 581 15.97 -12.27 28.15
C ILE A 581 15.73 -11.18 27.13
N VAL A 582 16.27 -11.36 25.93
CA VAL A 582 15.72 -10.69 24.77
C VAL A 582 14.41 -11.41 24.52
N GLY A 583 13.38 -10.79 25.04
CA GLY A 583 12.39 -10.24 24.17
C GLY A 583 12.05 -10.85 22.81
N ALA A 584 10.74 -10.94 22.62
CA ALA A 584 10.06 -10.79 21.35
C ALA A 584 8.63 -10.22 21.59
N GLY A 585 8.26 -9.55 22.73
CA GLY A 585 7.10 -8.61 22.77
C GLY A 585 6.17 -8.13 23.90
N GLY A 586 4.98 -7.67 23.45
CA GLY A 586 3.89 -6.89 24.12
C GLY A 586 2.64 -6.77 23.27
N VAL A 587 1.54 -6.12 23.57
CA VAL A 587 0.51 -5.62 22.62
C VAL A 587 -0.31 -4.81 23.69
N PHE A 588 -0.44 -3.47 23.70
CA PHE A 588 -0.77 -2.49 24.80
C PHE A 588 -2.17 -1.76 24.95
N LYS A 589 -2.45 -1.02 26.03
CA LYS A 589 -3.61 -0.10 26.28
C LYS A 589 -3.28 1.42 26.62
N ILE A 590 -3.38 2.49 25.82
CA ILE A 590 -3.18 3.98 26.14
C ILE A 590 -4.36 4.96 26.07
N SER A 591 -4.12 6.23 25.77
CA SER A 591 -5.13 7.29 25.91
C SER A 591 -4.76 8.60 25.26
N THR A 592 -5.68 9.56 25.30
CA THR A 592 -5.41 10.91 24.83
C THR A 592 -4.83 11.82 25.93
N ASN A 593 -4.96 11.52 27.24
CA ASN A 593 -4.50 12.47 28.28
C ASN A 593 -3.49 12.03 29.39
N GLY A 594 -3.43 10.77 29.90
CA GLY A 594 -2.71 10.30 31.12
C GLY A 594 -2.09 8.86 31.17
N VAL A 595 -2.33 8.02 32.20
CA VAL A 595 -1.37 7.02 32.79
C VAL A 595 -1.45 5.53 32.33
N LEU A 596 -0.45 4.92 31.65
CA LEU A 596 -0.42 3.53 31.09
C LEU A 596 -0.21 2.38 32.16
N LEU A 597 0.09 1.07 31.88
CA LEU A 597 -0.10 -0.14 32.79
C LEU A 597 -0.01 -1.59 32.15
N ASN A 598 1.10 -2.31 32.18
CA ASN A 598 1.21 -3.79 32.13
C ASN A 598 0.18 -4.66 31.30
N LEU A 599 0.23 -4.63 29.97
CA LEU A 599 -0.56 -5.40 28.96
C LEU A 599 -0.35 -6.90 28.80
N HIS A 600 -0.08 -7.58 29.90
CA HIS A 600 0.12 -9.04 29.89
C HIS A 600 1.25 -9.42 28.95
N SER A 601 1.48 -10.70 28.67
CA SER A 601 2.86 -11.18 28.62
C SER A 601 3.14 -12.42 27.74
N PHE A 602 2.89 -12.45 26.43
CA PHE A 602 3.34 -13.59 25.59
C PHE A 602 4.85 -13.82 25.47
N THR A 603 5.17 -15.04 25.01
CA THR A 603 6.47 -15.64 25.23
C THR A 603 7.08 -16.45 24.08
N GLY A 604 6.44 -16.53 22.91
CA GLY A 604 6.86 -17.32 21.73
C GLY A 604 7.55 -18.66 21.96
N GLY A 605 7.12 -19.40 22.99
CA GLY A 605 6.56 -20.72 22.72
C GLY A 605 5.25 -20.51 21.94
N SER A 606 4.13 -21.06 22.43
CA SER A 606 2.73 -20.92 21.98
C SER A 606 2.44 -19.78 20.99
N ASP A 607 1.62 -18.80 21.37
CA ASP A 607 0.83 -18.03 20.40
C ASP A 607 1.30 -16.61 19.87
N GLY A 608 2.48 -15.97 20.16
CA GLY A 608 2.91 -14.65 19.50
C GLY A 608 4.29 -13.99 19.80
N GLY A 609 4.69 -12.80 19.20
CA GLY A 609 6.04 -12.07 19.20
C GLY A 609 6.18 -10.62 18.50
N PHE A 610 7.02 -10.21 17.44
CA PHE A 610 7.43 -8.86 16.69
C PHE A 610 6.51 -7.87 15.70
N PRO A 611 5.98 -6.54 15.68
CA PRO A 611 5.39 -5.94 14.44
C PRO A 611 6.34 -5.04 13.57
N GLU A 612 5.82 -4.45 12.45
CA GLU A 612 6.24 -3.37 11.48
C GLU A 612 5.03 -2.52 10.95
N ALA A 613 3.75 -2.96 11.02
CA ALA A 613 2.57 -2.15 10.59
C ALA A 613 1.15 -2.45 11.22
N GLY A 614 0.12 -1.61 10.93
CA GLY A 614 -1.36 -1.88 11.05
C GLY A 614 -2.15 -2.26 12.32
N LEU A 615 -3.52 -2.13 12.33
CA LEU A 615 -4.57 -2.78 13.22
C LEU A 615 -6.06 -2.34 12.93
N ALA A 616 -7.06 -2.79 13.77
CA ALA A 616 -8.32 -3.40 13.29
C ALA A 616 -9.87 -3.49 13.74
N GLN A 617 -10.63 -2.71 14.53
CA GLN A 617 -11.79 -3.27 15.30
C GLN A 617 -13.09 -3.36 14.53
N GLY A 618 -13.87 -4.42 14.70
CA GLY A 618 -14.99 -4.72 13.83
C GLY A 618 -16.34 -4.11 14.12
N ARG A 619 -17.33 -4.93 13.78
CA ARG A 619 -18.73 -4.54 13.77
C ARG A 619 -19.44 -5.00 15.06
N ASP A 620 -19.07 -6.12 15.68
CA ASP A 620 -19.26 -6.44 17.11
C ASP A 620 -18.22 -5.78 18.05
N GLY A 621 -16.96 -5.69 17.62
CA GLY A 621 -15.90 -4.88 18.21
C GLY A 621 -14.76 -5.62 18.93
N ASN A 622 -14.70 -6.92 18.80
CA ASN A 622 -13.60 -7.79 19.20
C ASN A 622 -12.22 -7.41 18.57
N LEU A 623 -11.07 -7.87 19.11
CA LEU A 623 -9.72 -7.81 18.44
C LEU A 623 -9.59 -8.91 17.28
N TYR A 624 -8.56 -9.30 16.42
CA TYR A 624 -8.39 -10.48 15.42
C TYR A 624 -7.10 -10.94 14.65
N GLY A 625 -5.88 -10.46 14.87
CA GLY A 625 -4.79 -10.59 13.89
C GLY A 625 -3.34 -10.87 14.26
N THR A 626 -2.42 -10.41 13.40
CA THR A 626 -1.07 -10.94 13.15
C THR A 626 -0.28 -11.16 14.42
N THR A 627 -0.37 -12.34 15.05
CA THR A 627 0.67 -12.89 15.94
C THR A 627 1.93 -13.31 15.18
N GLY A 628 2.25 -12.57 14.11
CA GLY A 628 3.25 -12.62 13.04
C GLY A 628 4.60 -13.33 13.11
N GLY A 629 4.92 -14.13 14.11
CA GLY A 629 6.02 -15.11 14.20
C GLY A 629 5.59 -16.42 14.74
N GLY A 630 6.52 -17.08 15.44
CA GLY A 630 6.44 -18.23 16.37
C GLY A 630 5.24 -19.15 16.27
N GLY A 631 5.25 -20.23 17.03
CA GLY A 631 4.46 -21.43 16.72
C GLY A 631 5.26 -22.72 16.52
N THR A 632 4.73 -23.85 16.05
CA THR A 632 5.48 -25.12 15.80
C THR A 632 6.85 -25.01 14.99
N GLY A 633 7.95 -24.42 15.52
CA GLY A 633 9.35 -24.40 14.98
C GLY A 633 9.67 -23.60 13.71
N ASP A 634 10.19 -22.36 13.79
CA ASP A 634 10.53 -21.46 12.67
C ASP A 634 9.36 -20.85 11.83
N ASN A 635 8.09 -21.30 12.00
CA ASN A 635 6.84 -21.12 11.19
C ASN A 635 5.65 -20.06 11.50
N GLY A 636 4.46 -20.37 12.08
CA GLY A 636 3.54 -19.38 12.71
C GLY A 636 2.41 -19.85 13.73
N THR A 637 1.43 -19.01 14.19
CA THR A 637 -0.07 -19.11 13.96
C THR A 637 -1.08 -17.87 14.05
N VAL A 638 -1.28 -16.93 15.04
CA VAL A 638 -2.03 -15.56 15.01
C VAL A 638 -2.76 -15.17 16.34
N PHE A 639 -3.74 -14.22 16.41
CA PHE A 639 -4.63 -13.89 17.57
C PHE A 639 -6.14 -14.44 17.67
N LYS A 640 -6.76 -14.39 18.90
CA LYS A 640 -8.06 -14.76 19.63
C LYS A 640 -8.24 -14.04 21.02
N ILE A 641 -8.85 -12.87 21.14
CA ILE A 641 -8.61 -11.91 22.27
C ILE A 641 -9.64 -10.79 22.65
N SER A 642 -9.31 -9.48 22.84
CA SER A 642 -10.12 -8.50 23.58
C SER A 642 -10.00 -6.99 23.28
N THR A 643 -10.97 -6.20 23.79
CA THR A 643 -10.74 -4.95 24.53
C THR A 643 -10.66 -5.14 26.07
N ASN A 644 -11.12 -6.25 26.69
CA ASN A 644 -11.02 -6.49 28.15
C ASN A 644 -10.92 -7.98 28.64
N GLY A 645 -9.82 -8.75 28.42
CA GLY A 645 -9.41 -9.81 29.38
C GLY A 645 -8.32 -10.89 29.10
N VAL A 646 -8.34 -11.68 28.01
CA VAL A 646 -7.98 -13.16 28.05
C VAL A 646 -7.60 -13.82 26.68
N LEU A 647 -7.00 -15.03 26.54
CA LEU A 647 -6.60 -15.66 25.23
C LEU A 647 -6.38 -17.24 25.31
N THR A 648 -6.07 -18.06 24.25
CA THR A 648 -5.52 -19.52 24.11
C THR A 648 -6.08 -20.36 22.89
N SER A 649 -5.33 -21.12 22.01
CA SER A 649 -5.02 -20.92 20.52
C SER A 649 -5.65 -21.51 19.18
N LEU A 650 -5.50 -20.89 17.93
CA LEU A 650 -6.13 -21.24 16.57
C LEU A 650 -5.37 -21.75 15.24
N TYR A 651 -4.56 -22.86 15.22
CA TYR A 651 -4.52 -24.01 14.19
C TYR A 651 -3.27 -24.94 14.38
N SER A 652 -2.01 -24.44 14.28
CA SER A 652 -0.78 -25.15 13.79
C SER A 652 -0.70 -25.28 12.25
N PHE A 653 0.39 -24.94 11.54
CA PHE A 653 0.51 -24.96 10.06
C PHE A 653 2.01 -25.04 9.57
N SER A 654 2.42 -25.56 8.38
CA SER A 654 3.82 -26.10 8.17
C SER A 654 4.91 -25.63 7.12
N GLY A 655 4.87 -24.43 6.50
CA GLY A 655 6.09 -23.84 5.90
C GLY A 655 6.40 -24.15 4.45
N GLY A 656 5.46 -23.81 3.60
CA GLY A 656 4.74 -24.94 3.09
C GLY A 656 3.70 -24.52 2.09
N ASN A 657 2.60 -25.26 2.03
CA ASN A 657 1.30 -24.92 1.50
C ASN A 657 1.08 -23.44 1.72
N ASP A 658 0.43 -22.94 2.75
CA ASP A 658 -0.15 -21.61 2.62
C ASP A 658 0.62 -20.34 3.10
N GLY A 659 1.89 -20.40 3.55
CA GLY A 659 2.67 -19.22 3.98
C GLY A 659 3.95 -19.44 4.86
N ARG A 660 4.63 -18.32 5.24
CA ARG A 660 5.92 -18.16 6.01
C ARG A 660 6.00 -16.92 6.94
N PHE A 661 7.04 -16.07 6.93
CA PHE A 661 7.23 -14.82 7.75
C PHE A 661 6.33 -13.55 7.54
N PRO A 662 5.43 -13.06 8.46
CA PRO A 662 4.39 -12.02 8.20
C PRO A 662 4.22 -10.70 8.93
N TYR A 663 3.92 -9.64 8.15
CA TYR A 663 4.32 -8.29 8.53
C TYR A 663 3.50 -6.98 8.06
N ALA A 664 2.15 -6.91 7.83
CA ALA A 664 1.37 -5.57 7.74
C ALA A 664 -0.16 -5.43 8.07
N ALA A 665 -0.68 -4.17 8.07
CA ALA A 665 -2.09 -3.72 8.29
C ALA A 665 -3.17 -4.26 7.34
N LEU A 666 -4.46 -3.93 7.50
CA LEU A 666 -5.46 -4.37 6.50
C LEU A 666 -6.69 -3.47 6.24
N VAL A 667 -7.81 -3.94 5.60
CA VAL A 667 -9.17 -3.29 5.63
C VAL A 667 -10.47 -4.15 5.68
N GLN A 668 -11.71 -3.61 5.66
CA GLN A 668 -12.93 -4.34 6.10
C GLN A 668 -14.31 -4.21 5.33
N SER A 669 -14.78 -5.36 4.78
CA SER A 669 -15.76 -5.77 3.72
C SER A 669 -17.12 -6.28 4.13
N SER A 670 -18.05 -6.29 3.18
CA SER A 670 -19.39 -6.85 3.33
C SER A 670 -19.61 -8.39 3.26
N ASP A 671 -18.65 -9.30 3.51
CA ASP A 671 -19.01 -10.74 3.76
C ASP A 671 -18.28 -11.57 4.87
N ALA A 672 -17.15 -11.10 5.45
CA ALA A 672 -16.65 -11.36 6.83
C ALA A 672 -15.33 -12.16 7.22
N ASN A 673 -14.43 -12.71 6.36
CA ASN A 673 -13.40 -13.74 6.74
C ASN A 673 -11.89 -13.79 6.11
N LEU A 674 -10.84 -13.21 6.76
CA LEU A 674 -9.32 -12.94 6.61
C LEU A 674 -8.36 -12.84 5.33
N TYR A 675 -7.76 -11.70 4.94
CA TYR A 675 -6.99 -11.44 3.67
C TYR A 675 -5.46 -11.79 3.65
N GLY A 676 -4.97 -12.90 4.20
CA GLY A 676 -3.54 -12.99 4.60
C GLY A 676 -2.48 -13.08 3.48
N THR A 677 -1.28 -12.53 3.67
CA THR A 677 -0.40 -12.03 2.57
C THR A 677 1.09 -12.38 2.54
N THR A 678 1.48 -13.25 1.61
CA THR A 678 2.78 -13.86 1.20
C THR A 678 4.09 -13.03 0.94
N PHE A 679 5.31 -13.58 1.09
CA PHE A 679 6.54 -13.29 0.32
C PHE A 679 7.10 -14.60 -0.21
N ASP A 680 8.00 -15.26 0.53
CA ASP A 680 8.72 -16.50 0.25
C ASP A 680 7.74 -17.63 -0.14
N GLY A 681 8.23 -18.83 -0.37
CA GLY A 681 7.64 -19.97 -1.07
C GLY A 681 6.13 -20.23 -1.25
N GLY A 682 5.98 -21.46 -1.71
CA GLY A 682 4.96 -22.28 -2.36
C GLY A 682 5.77 -23.29 -3.21
N THR A 683 5.26 -24.04 -4.20
CA THR A 683 5.85 -25.34 -4.72
C THR A 683 7.20 -25.18 -5.43
N ASN A 684 8.29 -24.93 -4.70
CA ASN A 684 8.91 -23.64 -5.00
C ASN A 684 9.50 -22.82 -3.86
N GLY A 685 9.16 -21.52 -3.82
CA GLY A 685 9.97 -20.61 -4.62
C GLY A 685 9.32 -19.56 -5.58
N TYR A 686 8.05 -19.64 -6.09
CA TYR A 686 7.42 -18.76 -7.15
C TYR A 686 5.92 -18.23 -7.11
N GLY A 687 5.42 -17.52 -6.10
CA GLY A 687 4.21 -16.65 -5.90
C GLY A 687 2.78 -17.17 -5.59
N THR A 688 1.80 -16.34 -5.07
CA THR A 688 0.35 -16.66 -4.64
C THR A 688 -0.53 -15.42 -4.11
N VAL A 689 -1.82 -15.52 -3.63
CA VAL A 689 -2.78 -14.49 -2.92
C VAL A 689 -4.09 -14.89 -1.98
N PHE A 690 -4.20 -15.00 -0.60
CA PHE A 690 -5.23 -15.79 0.27
C PHE A 690 -6.36 -15.19 1.28
N LYS A 691 -7.52 -15.88 1.62
CA LYS A 691 -8.76 -15.55 2.52
C LYS A 691 -9.37 -16.29 3.86
N ILE A 692 -8.99 -16.23 5.18
CA ILE A 692 -9.57 -17.01 6.40
C ILE A 692 -11.02 -16.89 6.96
N SER A 693 -11.27 -16.46 8.22
CA SER A 693 -12.49 -16.85 9.00
C SER A 693 -12.77 -16.17 10.35
N THR A 694 -14.03 -15.90 10.67
CA THR A 694 -14.55 -15.46 11.99
C THR A 694 -14.44 -16.49 13.11
N ASN A 695 -14.21 -17.75 12.73
CA ASN A 695 -14.21 -18.91 13.62
C ASN A 695 -13.39 -20.14 13.11
N GLY A 696 -12.79 -20.08 11.90
CA GLY A 696 -12.78 -21.20 10.92
C GLY A 696 -11.50 -22.03 10.66
N ALA A 697 -10.93 -22.09 9.44
CA ALA A 697 -10.17 -23.33 9.04
C ALA A 697 -9.27 -23.38 7.74
N PHE A 698 -8.59 -22.32 7.29
CA PHE A 698 -7.58 -22.18 6.18
C PHE A 698 -7.81 -22.78 4.72
N THR A 699 -7.36 -22.18 3.59
CA THR A 699 -7.36 -22.64 2.16
C THR A 699 -6.44 -21.81 1.18
N SER A 700 -6.28 -22.28 -0.05
CA SER A 700 -5.48 -21.59 -1.06
C SER A 700 -6.07 -21.63 -2.49
N LEU A 701 -6.80 -22.65 -2.95
CA LEU A 701 -7.46 -22.72 -4.27
C LEU A 701 -6.57 -22.71 -5.53
N TYR A 702 -5.43 -22.00 -5.63
CA TYR A 702 -4.68 -21.86 -6.89
C TYR A 702 -3.17 -21.58 -6.75
N SER A 703 -2.47 -21.52 -7.88
CA SER A 703 -1.07 -21.10 -8.04
C SER A 703 -0.77 -20.70 -9.49
N PHE A 704 0.42 -20.17 -9.76
CA PHE A 704 1.07 -20.16 -11.09
C PHE A 704 2.60 -20.21 -10.99
N THR A 705 3.37 -19.41 -11.74
CA THR A 705 4.85 -19.47 -11.82
C THR A 705 5.46 -18.21 -12.51
N GLY A 706 4.91 -17.02 -12.18
CA GLY A 706 5.14 -15.63 -12.69
C GLY A 706 6.10 -15.27 -13.85
N GLY A 707 5.73 -14.30 -14.69
CA GLY A 707 6.74 -13.40 -15.30
C GLY A 707 6.21 -12.26 -16.17
N ASN A 708 4.92 -12.07 -16.39
CA ASN A 708 4.39 -10.73 -16.65
C ASN A 708 3.21 -10.50 -15.68
N ASP A 709 3.40 -11.08 -14.50
CA ASP A 709 2.48 -11.23 -13.40
C ASP A 709 3.16 -10.65 -12.14
N GLY A 710 3.37 -11.42 -11.07
CA GLY A 710 3.98 -10.99 -9.83
C GLY A 710 3.04 -11.34 -8.69
N ALA A 711 3.29 -10.79 -7.52
CA ALA A 711 2.22 -10.61 -6.54
C ALA A 711 2.46 -9.39 -5.60
N ASN A 712 3.23 -9.33 -4.48
CA ASN A 712 4.04 -10.34 -3.77
C ASN A 712 4.60 -10.12 -2.28
N PRO A 713 4.02 -9.38 -1.31
CA PRO A 713 4.62 -8.26 -0.55
C PRO A 713 4.88 -8.34 1.00
N SER A 714 5.16 -7.15 1.60
CA SER A 714 5.15 -6.71 3.02
C SER A 714 4.14 -5.65 3.45
N ALA A 715 3.11 -5.29 2.65
CA ALA A 715 2.02 -4.59 3.31
C ALA A 715 0.54 -4.71 2.99
N ALA A 716 -0.21 -3.83 3.66
CA ALA A 716 -1.63 -3.79 3.90
C ALA A 716 -2.52 -3.53 2.71
N LEU A 717 -3.27 -4.53 2.24
CA LEU A 717 -4.40 -4.29 1.36
C LEU A 717 -5.50 -3.39 2.03
N ALA A 718 -6.49 -2.96 1.23
CA ALA A 718 -7.71 -2.28 1.69
C ALA A 718 -8.89 -2.25 0.65
N GLN A 719 -9.94 -1.44 0.86
CA GLN A 719 -11.18 -1.37 0.06
C GLN A 719 -11.80 0.03 -0.12
N VAL A 720 -12.84 0.09 -0.99
CA VAL A 720 -13.53 1.24 -1.63
C VAL A 720 -14.95 0.86 -2.16
N SER A 721 -15.47 1.56 -3.18
CA SER A 721 -16.73 1.47 -3.94
C SER A 721 -17.06 0.25 -4.87
N ASP A 722 -16.16 -0.50 -5.54
CA ASP A 722 -16.57 -1.57 -6.51
C ASP A 722 -17.11 -2.87 -5.90
N GLY A 723 -16.25 -3.72 -5.33
CA GLY A 723 -16.62 -5.02 -4.80
C GLY A 723 -15.43 -5.92 -4.49
N ASP A 724 -14.37 -5.83 -5.27
CA ASP A 724 -13.22 -6.72 -5.22
C ASP A 724 -11.88 -5.92 -5.36
N LEU A 725 -10.75 -6.38 -4.81
CA LEU A 725 -9.84 -5.43 -4.11
C LEU A 725 -8.54 -5.09 -4.80
N TYR A 726 -8.04 -3.83 -4.67
CA TYR A 726 -6.83 -3.19 -5.29
C TYR A 726 -5.56 -3.17 -4.38
N GLY A 727 -4.34 -2.73 -4.78
CA GLY A 727 -3.23 -3.66 -5.19
C GLY A 727 -1.67 -3.53 -5.07
N THR A 728 -0.93 -2.94 -4.08
CA THR A 728 0.56 -2.71 -4.15
C THR A 728 1.49 -3.58 -3.30
N THR A 729 2.79 -3.71 -3.68
CA THR A 729 3.56 -4.97 -3.89
C THR A 729 5.02 -5.41 -3.43
N TYR A 730 6.06 -4.55 -3.22
CA TYR A 730 7.52 -4.77 -3.58
C TYR A 730 7.77 -5.69 -4.77
N ALA A 731 8.69 -6.64 -4.81
CA ALA A 731 9.51 -6.84 -6.02
C ALA A 731 8.92 -7.39 -7.34
N GLY A 732 9.72 -7.40 -8.40
CA GLY A 732 9.37 -8.01 -9.68
C GLY A 732 8.72 -7.16 -10.78
N GLY A 733 9.04 -7.50 -12.03
CA GLY A 733 8.73 -6.75 -13.26
C GLY A 733 9.85 -6.82 -14.32
N THR A 734 9.85 -6.05 -15.41
CA THR A 734 10.95 -6.12 -16.43
C THR A 734 12.40 -5.76 -15.99
N ASN A 735 13.37 -6.70 -15.91
CA ASN A 735 14.82 -6.47 -15.58
C ASN A 735 15.21 -6.10 -14.11
N ASN A 736 14.52 -6.59 -13.10
CA ASN A 736 14.58 -6.04 -11.74
C ASN A 736 14.53 -4.46 -11.54
N TRP A 737 13.92 -3.61 -12.44
CA TRP A 737 13.35 -2.23 -12.16
C TRP A 737 12.18 -2.26 -11.12
N GLY A 738 10.85 -2.21 -11.45
CA GLY A 738 9.57 -2.61 -10.76
C GLY A 738 8.28 -2.90 -11.61
N THR A 739 7.14 -3.47 -11.13
CA THR A 739 5.78 -3.44 -11.78
C THR A 739 4.47 -2.86 -11.02
N VAL A 740 3.25 -3.46 -10.82
CA VAL A 740 1.94 -3.02 -10.09
C VAL A 740 0.97 -4.27 -9.90
N PHE A 741 -0.14 -4.52 -9.11
CA PHE A 741 -0.97 -5.81 -9.33
C PHE A 741 -2.54 -5.96 -9.26
N LYS A 742 -3.20 -7.17 -9.43
CA LYS A 742 -4.65 -7.57 -9.84
C LYS A 742 -5.76 -8.38 -9.05
N ILE A 743 -5.53 -9.33 -8.12
CA ILE A 743 -6.53 -10.37 -7.67
C ILE A 743 -7.96 -9.91 -7.26
N SER A 744 -8.94 -10.82 -7.35
CA SER A 744 -10.21 -10.70 -6.64
C SER A 744 -10.91 -12.01 -6.21
N THR A 745 -12.17 -11.98 -5.74
CA THR A 745 -12.90 -12.97 -4.90
C THR A 745 -12.73 -14.50 -5.09
N ASN A 746 -12.13 -15.03 -6.17
CA ASN A 746 -12.11 -16.47 -6.53
C ASN A 746 -10.84 -17.04 -7.25
N GLY A 747 -10.04 -16.27 -8.03
CA GLY A 747 -8.74 -16.68 -8.65
C GLY A 747 -8.52 -16.42 -10.18
N ALA A 748 -7.41 -15.79 -10.62
CA ALA A 748 -7.26 -15.28 -12.01
C ALA A 748 -5.84 -15.02 -12.61
N LEU A 749 -5.82 -14.39 -13.81
CA LEU A 749 -4.73 -13.77 -14.62
C LEU A 749 -5.13 -12.31 -15.05
N THR A 750 -4.21 -11.40 -15.52
CA THR A 750 -4.29 -10.07 -16.27
C THR A 750 -2.87 -9.37 -16.17
N SER A 751 -2.62 -8.05 -16.44
CA SER A 751 -1.42 -7.16 -16.11
C SER A 751 -1.41 -5.55 -16.37
N LEU A 752 -0.39 -4.66 -16.14
CA LEU A 752 -0.38 -3.15 -16.47
C LEU A 752 0.97 -2.43 -16.91
N TYR A 753 1.07 -1.15 -17.36
CA TYR A 753 2.18 -0.52 -18.20
C TYR A 753 3.67 -1.06 -18.25
N SER A 754 4.64 -0.64 -17.42
CA SER A 754 6.14 -0.84 -17.58
C SER A 754 7.04 0.27 -18.18
N PHE A 755 7.07 1.46 -17.57
CA PHE A 755 8.00 2.56 -17.88
C PHE A 755 9.43 2.43 -17.33
N ARG A 756 10.36 3.31 -17.80
CA ARG A 756 11.81 3.01 -17.89
C ARG A 756 12.81 4.06 -17.34
N GLY A 757 12.83 4.47 -16.08
CA GLY A 757 12.02 4.08 -14.93
C GLY A 757 12.29 5.00 -13.73
N GLY A 758 13.51 5.55 -13.64
CA GLY A 758 13.89 6.63 -12.74
C GLY A 758 13.06 7.94 -12.82
N ASN A 759 12.44 8.33 -13.94
CA ASN A 759 11.43 9.42 -13.93
C ASN A 759 10.02 8.79 -13.81
N ASP A 760 9.81 7.55 -13.27
CA ASP A 760 8.62 6.72 -13.59
C ASP A 760 7.99 5.70 -12.55
N GLY A 761 8.67 4.82 -11.76
CA GLY A 761 8.00 3.89 -10.76
C GLY A 761 8.85 2.72 -10.15
N GLY A 762 8.32 1.70 -9.42
CA GLY A 762 9.12 0.68 -8.62
C GLY A 762 8.47 -0.09 -7.40
N LEU A 763 9.23 -0.67 -6.43
CA LEU A 763 8.89 -1.63 -5.31
C LEU A 763 8.25 -1.26 -3.92
N PRO A 764 6.93 -1.20 -3.67
CA PRO A 764 6.42 -0.54 -2.45
C PRO A 764 6.58 -1.38 -1.13
N GLU A 765 6.35 -0.82 0.07
CA GLU A 765 6.47 -1.39 1.46
C GLU A 765 5.20 -1.20 2.35
N ALA A 766 4.09 -0.67 1.83
CA ALA A 766 2.95 -0.20 2.64
C ALA A 766 1.60 -0.05 1.92
N GLY A 767 0.52 0.20 2.69
CA GLY A 767 -0.87 -0.08 2.30
C GLY A 767 -1.81 1.02 1.89
N LEU A 768 -2.54 0.78 0.80
CA LEU A 768 -3.50 1.74 0.26
C LEU A 768 -4.80 1.97 1.11
N VAL A 769 -5.75 2.84 0.67
CA VAL A 769 -7.10 3.13 1.27
C VAL A 769 -8.23 3.71 0.33
N GLN A 770 -9.46 4.13 0.75
CA GLN A 770 -10.37 5.11 0.02
C GLN A 770 -10.80 6.46 0.62
N ALA A 771 -11.12 7.39 -0.30
CA ALA A 771 -12.05 8.51 -0.20
C ALA A 771 -12.69 8.91 -1.58
N SER A 772 -13.39 10.06 -1.63
CA SER A 772 -14.46 10.46 -2.58
C SER A 772 -14.14 10.92 -4.03
N ASP A 773 -13.08 10.44 -4.67
CA ASP A 773 -12.81 10.69 -6.10
C ASP A 773 -12.77 9.45 -6.98
N ASP A 774 -13.04 8.32 -6.33
CA ASP A 774 -13.15 6.99 -6.91
C ASP A 774 -11.84 6.40 -7.43
N ASN A 775 -10.68 6.98 -7.05
CA ASN A 775 -9.37 6.41 -7.32
C ASN A 775 -8.29 6.84 -6.27
N LEU A 776 -7.51 5.88 -5.73
CA LEU A 776 -6.07 5.82 -5.34
C LEU A 776 -5.42 6.69 -4.24
N TYR A 777 -4.28 6.36 -3.57
CA TYR A 777 -3.09 7.27 -3.52
C TYR A 777 -1.79 6.85 -2.70
N GLY A 778 -0.63 6.34 -3.22
CA GLY A 778 0.59 6.17 -2.31
C GLY A 778 2.08 5.94 -2.69
N THR A 779 2.80 5.48 -1.65
CA THR A 779 4.20 5.66 -1.20
C THR A 779 5.21 4.50 -1.47
N THR A 780 6.53 4.77 -1.37
CA THR A 780 7.54 4.34 -2.38
C THR A 780 9.10 4.49 -1.94
N TYR A 781 10.24 4.12 -2.63
CA TYR A 781 11.69 4.04 -2.16
C TYR A 781 12.93 4.39 -3.09
N HIS A 782 12.78 4.86 -4.33
CA HIS A 782 13.78 5.41 -5.22
C HIS A 782 13.09 6.37 -6.23
N GLY A 783 13.50 7.63 -6.30
CA GLY A 783 13.38 8.54 -7.42
C GLY A 783 13.71 10.00 -7.09
N GLY A 784 13.46 10.87 -8.05
CA GLY A 784 13.45 12.29 -7.77
C GLY A 784 14.79 13.03 -7.93
N GLN A 785 14.83 14.32 -7.62
CA GLN A 785 16.08 15.09 -7.51
C GLN A 785 16.87 14.86 -6.23
N GLY A 786 17.41 13.66 -6.18
CA GLY A 786 18.34 13.24 -5.18
C GLY A 786 18.51 11.76 -5.20
N GLU A 787 18.08 11.10 -4.13
CA GLU A 787 17.62 9.76 -4.00
C GLU A 787 16.56 9.95 -2.85
N ALA A 788 15.28 10.28 -3.17
CA ALA A 788 14.10 10.75 -2.35
C ALA A 788 12.76 10.91 -3.13
N GLY A 789 12.36 10.02 -4.01
CA GLY A 789 11.25 10.29 -4.91
C GLY A 789 9.88 10.43 -4.25
N THR A 790 8.88 9.90 -4.92
CA THR A 790 7.77 10.71 -5.35
C THR A 790 6.51 10.93 -4.54
N VAL A 791 5.36 10.33 -4.87
CA VAL A 791 3.94 10.81 -4.67
C VAL A 791 3.11 10.58 -5.95
N PHE A 792 2.76 9.33 -6.35
CA PHE A 792 2.14 9.01 -7.68
C PHE A 792 0.66 9.46 -7.95
N ARG A 793 -0.14 9.01 -8.95
CA ARG A 793 -1.60 9.41 -9.17
C ARG A 793 -2.58 8.55 -10.05
N LEU A 794 -2.52 7.22 -10.16
CA LEU A 794 -3.41 6.35 -11.00
C LEU A 794 -5.03 6.46 -11.03
N THR A 795 -5.78 7.55 -11.37
CA THR A 795 -7.27 7.51 -11.72
C THR A 795 -7.77 6.56 -12.79
N LEU A 796 -8.72 5.70 -12.45
CA LEU A 796 -9.45 4.77 -13.31
C LEU A 796 -10.14 5.50 -14.46
N VAL A 797 -9.63 5.26 -15.66
CA VAL A 797 -10.45 5.43 -16.85
C VAL A 797 -11.22 4.13 -17.01
N ILE A 798 -12.40 4.11 -16.38
CA ILE A 798 -13.49 3.24 -16.78
C ILE A 798 -13.72 3.55 -18.26
N GLU A 799 -13.22 2.71 -19.17
CA GLU A 799 -13.59 2.77 -20.58
C GLU A 799 -15.07 2.37 -20.68
N VAL A 800 -15.94 3.37 -20.54
CA VAL A 800 -17.36 3.25 -20.81
C VAL A 800 -17.48 2.94 -22.31
N GLY A 801 -17.55 1.64 -22.62
CA GLY A 801 -17.70 1.17 -24.00
C GLY A 801 -18.93 1.78 -24.69
N PRO A 802 -18.99 1.70 -26.04
CA PRO A 802 -19.92 2.45 -26.87
C PRO A 802 -21.32 2.60 -26.26
N PRO A 803 -21.79 3.82 -25.95
CA PRO A 803 -22.94 4.04 -25.08
C PRO A 803 -24.17 3.32 -25.64
N ALA A 804 -24.79 2.49 -24.79
CA ALA A 804 -25.78 1.50 -25.19
C ALA A 804 -26.87 2.13 -26.10
N PRO A 805 -27.16 1.55 -27.28
CA PRO A 805 -27.93 2.21 -28.33
C PRO A 805 -29.37 2.51 -27.88
N ALA A 806 -29.62 3.78 -27.55
CA ALA A 806 -30.90 4.26 -27.05
C ALA A 806 -31.76 4.77 -28.21
N PHE A 807 -33.04 4.39 -28.23
CA PHE A 807 -34.00 4.94 -29.19
C PHE A 807 -34.20 6.45 -28.94
N GLN A 808 -33.83 7.27 -29.92
CA GLN A 808 -33.94 8.73 -29.90
C GLN A 808 -35.26 9.22 -30.51
N GLY A 809 -35.94 8.40 -31.31
CA GLY A 809 -37.22 8.74 -31.89
C GLY A 809 -37.93 7.56 -32.54
N GLU A 810 -39.26 7.57 -32.41
CA GLU A 810 -40.17 6.65 -33.10
C GLU A 810 -41.16 7.45 -33.95
N THR A 811 -41.56 6.93 -35.12
CA THR A 811 -42.57 7.56 -35.98
C THR A 811 -43.33 6.51 -36.76
N LEU A 812 -44.64 6.42 -36.51
CA LEU A 812 -45.56 5.51 -37.20
C LEU A 812 -46.35 6.27 -38.28
N ALA A 813 -46.06 5.99 -39.55
CA ALA A 813 -46.75 6.59 -40.70
C ALA A 813 -47.03 5.53 -41.77
N ASN A 814 -48.24 5.53 -42.34
CA ASN A 814 -48.63 4.64 -43.46
C ASN A 814 -48.31 3.14 -43.23
N ARG A 815 -48.49 2.63 -42.01
CA ARG A 815 -48.12 1.26 -41.56
C ARG A 815 -46.62 0.94 -41.54
N SER A 816 -45.75 1.93 -41.70
CA SER A 816 -44.33 1.83 -41.38
C SER A 816 -44.03 2.45 -40.02
N LEU A 817 -43.44 1.70 -39.10
CA LEU A 817 -42.82 2.23 -37.89
C LEU A 817 -41.33 2.47 -38.19
N SER A 818 -40.91 3.72 -38.25
CA SER A 818 -39.49 4.08 -38.27
C SER A 818 -38.99 4.26 -36.85
N LEU A 819 -37.85 3.64 -36.54
CA LEU A 819 -37.13 3.75 -35.28
C LEU A 819 -35.74 4.33 -35.56
N THR A 820 -35.34 5.33 -34.78
CA THR A 820 -34.02 5.96 -34.82
C THR A 820 -33.34 5.80 -33.46
N TRP A 821 -32.06 5.43 -33.43
CA TRP A 821 -31.30 5.21 -32.20
C TRP A 821 -29.89 5.78 -32.28
N SER A 822 -29.29 6.07 -31.12
CA SER A 822 -27.91 6.55 -31.00
C SER A 822 -26.90 5.49 -31.45
N THR A 823 -25.87 5.89 -32.19
CA THR A 823 -24.81 4.99 -32.67
C THR A 823 -23.44 5.64 -32.67
N GLU A 824 -22.41 4.84 -32.47
CA GLU A 824 -21.01 5.22 -32.63
C GLU A 824 -20.51 4.85 -34.04
N ALA A 825 -19.63 5.66 -34.64
CA ALA A 825 -19.20 5.47 -36.02
C ALA A 825 -18.10 4.39 -36.13
N GLY A 826 -18.34 3.38 -36.96
CA GLY A 826 -17.50 2.17 -37.10
C GLY A 826 -18.18 0.92 -36.54
N GLU A 827 -19.02 1.08 -35.52
CA GLU A 827 -19.71 -0.01 -34.85
C GLU A 827 -20.83 -0.65 -35.66
N LYS A 828 -21.12 -1.94 -35.40
CA LYS A 828 -22.21 -2.68 -36.05
C LYS A 828 -23.38 -2.90 -35.11
N TYR A 829 -24.56 -2.49 -35.57
CA TYR A 829 -25.81 -2.57 -34.83
C TYR A 829 -26.82 -3.47 -35.54
N GLN A 830 -27.50 -4.33 -34.78
CA GLN A 830 -28.62 -5.15 -35.25
C GLN A 830 -29.89 -4.75 -34.50
N LEU A 831 -30.88 -4.22 -35.22
CA LEU A 831 -32.24 -4.05 -34.70
C LEU A 831 -32.93 -5.43 -34.63
N GLN A 832 -33.60 -5.70 -33.52
CA GLN A 832 -34.33 -6.93 -33.25
C GLN A 832 -35.74 -6.63 -32.73
N TYR A 833 -36.67 -7.57 -32.95
CA TYR A 833 -38.04 -7.48 -32.46
C TYR A 833 -38.55 -8.81 -31.86
N ASN A 834 -39.58 -8.70 -31.01
CA ASN A 834 -40.29 -9.84 -30.44
C ASN A 834 -41.77 -9.51 -30.18
N THR A 835 -42.63 -10.51 -30.03
CA THR A 835 -44.00 -10.34 -29.51
C THR A 835 -44.10 -10.58 -28.01
N ASN A 836 -43.06 -11.15 -27.39
CA ASN A 836 -42.92 -11.30 -25.94
C ASN A 836 -41.58 -10.70 -25.46
N LEU A 837 -41.66 -9.69 -24.58
CA LEU A 837 -40.50 -8.99 -24.01
C LEU A 837 -39.58 -9.92 -23.20
N GLY A 838 -40.16 -10.94 -22.53
CA GLY A 838 -39.41 -11.90 -21.69
C GLY A 838 -38.79 -13.07 -22.45
N SER A 839 -38.81 -13.07 -23.79
CA SER A 839 -38.15 -14.11 -24.59
C SER A 839 -36.64 -13.85 -24.69
N THR A 840 -35.83 -14.91 -24.64
CA THR A 840 -34.39 -14.84 -24.98
C THR A 840 -34.15 -14.81 -26.49
N ASN A 841 -35.00 -15.49 -27.27
CA ASN A 841 -34.88 -15.63 -28.72
C ASN A 841 -35.65 -14.52 -29.43
N TRP A 842 -34.93 -13.50 -29.93
CA TRP A 842 -35.45 -12.36 -30.68
C TRP A 842 -35.22 -12.51 -32.18
N SER A 843 -36.11 -11.93 -32.99
CA SER A 843 -36.00 -11.95 -34.46
C SER A 843 -35.26 -10.72 -34.96
N ASN A 844 -34.25 -10.91 -35.82
CA ASN A 844 -33.55 -9.80 -36.47
C ASN A 844 -34.49 -9.07 -37.45
N LEU A 845 -34.47 -7.73 -37.44
CA LEU A 845 -35.14 -6.90 -38.44
C LEU A 845 -34.09 -6.35 -39.42
N GLY A 846 -33.98 -6.98 -40.59
CA GLY A 846 -32.84 -6.76 -41.50
C GLY A 846 -31.56 -7.41 -40.99
N GLY A 847 -30.45 -7.19 -41.70
CA GLY A 847 -29.11 -7.58 -41.24
C GLY A 847 -28.43 -6.49 -40.42
N PRO A 848 -27.23 -6.76 -39.86
CA PRO A 848 -26.44 -5.76 -39.14
C PRO A 848 -26.05 -4.58 -40.03
N VAL A 849 -26.09 -3.38 -39.47
CA VAL A 849 -25.70 -2.14 -40.16
C VAL A 849 -24.50 -1.53 -39.45
N MET A 850 -23.44 -1.26 -40.21
CA MET A 850 -22.30 -0.47 -39.74
C MET A 850 -22.70 1.00 -39.68
N ALA A 851 -22.58 1.62 -38.51
CA ALA A 851 -22.88 3.01 -38.32
C ALA A 851 -21.76 3.91 -38.87
N VAL A 852 -22.15 5.02 -39.48
CA VAL A 852 -21.25 6.01 -40.12
C VAL A 852 -21.44 7.42 -39.54
N GLY A 853 -22.08 7.52 -38.37
CA GLY A 853 -22.43 8.76 -37.70
C GLY A 853 -23.23 8.51 -36.42
N ALA A 854 -23.66 9.59 -35.77
CA ALA A 854 -24.22 9.59 -34.40
C ALA A 854 -25.59 8.89 -34.22
N ALA A 855 -26.26 8.51 -35.32
CA ALA A 855 -27.52 7.78 -35.27
C ALA A 855 -27.71 6.87 -36.50
N LEU A 856 -28.43 5.77 -36.30
CA LEU A 856 -29.00 4.93 -37.37
C LEU A 856 -30.53 4.91 -37.27
N SER A 857 -31.18 4.62 -38.39
CA SER A 857 -32.63 4.40 -38.45
C SER A 857 -32.97 3.19 -39.31
N ALA A 858 -34.02 2.48 -38.91
CA ALA A 858 -34.60 1.37 -39.65
C ALA A 858 -36.13 1.36 -39.51
N THR A 859 -36.80 0.64 -40.41
CA THR A 859 -38.26 0.72 -40.55
C THR A 859 -38.89 -0.67 -40.58
N ASP A 860 -39.87 -0.90 -39.72
CA ASP A 860 -40.69 -2.11 -39.69
C ASP A 860 -42.03 -1.90 -40.41
N SER A 861 -42.45 -2.88 -41.21
CA SER A 861 -43.75 -2.87 -41.91
C SER A 861 -44.81 -3.53 -41.03
N ILE A 862 -45.49 -2.72 -40.22
CA ILE A 862 -46.48 -3.18 -39.24
C ILE A 862 -47.85 -3.36 -39.92
N THR A 863 -48.13 -4.61 -40.28
CA THR A 863 -49.49 -5.09 -40.60
C THR A 863 -50.35 -5.17 -39.32
N ASN A 864 -51.63 -5.53 -39.44
CA ASN A 864 -52.56 -5.67 -38.29
C ASN A 864 -52.25 -6.93 -37.44
N GLY A 865 -51.03 -7.04 -36.91
CA GLY A 865 -50.55 -8.14 -36.09
C GLY A 865 -50.58 -7.87 -34.58
N PRO A 866 -50.07 -8.80 -33.74
CA PRO A 866 -49.90 -8.59 -32.31
C PRO A 866 -48.88 -7.50 -32.00
N ARG A 867 -48.91 -6.99 -30.75
CA ARG A 867 -47.92 -6.03 -30.23
C ARG A 867 -46.48 -6.55 -30.44
N ARG A 868 -45.57 -5.65 -30.80
CA ARG A 868 -44.14 -5.91 -30.93
C ARG A 868 -43.37 -5.06 -29.93
N PHE A 869 -42.30 -5.63 -29.39
CA PHE A 869 -41.23 -4.97 -28.65
C PHE A 869 -39.99 -4.92 -29.55
N TYR A 870 -39.14 -3.91 -29.38
CA TYR A 870 -37.93 -3.71 -30.16
C TYR A 870 -36.72 -3.51 -29.25
N ARG A 871 -35.55 -3.97 -29.67
CA ARG A 871 -34.26 -3.68 -29.04
C ARG A 871 -33.17 -3.57 -30.10
N VAL A 872 -32.15 -2.77 -29.85
CA VAL A 872 -30.93 -2.76 -30.65
C VAL A 872 -29.85 -3.49 -29.86
N VAL A 873 -29.04 -4.29 -30.54
CA VAL A 873 -27.84 -4.92 -29.96
C VAL A 873 -26.62 -4.56 -30.80
N LEU A 874 -25.49 -4.35 -30.13
CA LEU A 874 -24.16 -4.31 -30.76
C LEU A 874 -23.81 -5.73 -31.23
N VAL A 875 -23.11 -5.88 -32.36
CA VAL A 875 -22.67 -7.20 -32.86
C VAL A 875 -21.23 -7.17 -33.41
N PRO A 876 -20.43 -8.25 -33.19
CA PRO A 876 -19.07 -8.39 -33.72
C PRO A 876 -18.95 -8.25 -35.24
#